data_AF-A0A7V1HXI3-F1
#
_entry.id   AF-A0A7V1HXI3-F1
#
_cell.length_a   1.000
_cell.length_b   1.000
_cell.length_c   1.000
_cell.angle_alpha   90.00
_cell.angle_beta   90.00
_cell.angle_gamma   90.00
#
_symmetry.space_group_name_H-M   'P 1'
#
loop_
_entity.id
_entity.type
_entity.pdbx_description
1 polymer ?
#
loop_
_entity_poly.entity_id
_entity_poly.type
_entity_poly.pdbx_seq_one_letter_code
_entity_poly.pdbx_strand_id
1 'polypeptide(L)'
;MAARTFSGAFPGGYPIISNSNTDLFSILKYDYGSYVDIVGGYNKGSTTIKVSDASSFKAGNYIQIKQKNILQLFPQEWARSWSEDAIGMIVKIVAINDDSIYIDRPLRIDFSNDGGTGYIKVRSIGLIENVGFENFYIKANNPEMEGSSFFFKNTANCWVCGIESEFTKYHHVTIHQSCNIEVKNSYFHKSYSYGGGGKGYGVALSGQSGNCLIQNNVFDSLRHSMVTHLGANGNVFAYNYSIHPLWDEANGDPENIPPDISVHGHYPFMELFEGNIVQEITSSDWWGPAGIGITFFRNRVEKSNLQLKFDSHKQNILGNELTGGNTIIQIRDGVKETIVHGNNENGNIEYDSNYSNILGSSFYLKTKPSFFLNNIWPSIGPEFQLNSGTIPAKIRFLQGKPVQKCSCGAEAVAPKITLQPVNQSCVCIGSTVNFTIEGENIVDYQWQILYDNVDVWADLADNLNFSGTQTPVLSVLVNKNLNNAKFRCKTSNEFGEKISEVAKIVLDSIAPVFDSVITDTIVEVNENCEASLKDYTAEILVTDNCDNDIAITQMPAMGTIISDEKNIIKLVATDEAGNSSEIEFSIKLEDNTSPEIKCVDSVLINLDQNQNFYTVTGTEFDPFDISDNCGIASISNNVNNTSGLKNEKFPIGTTTIVWTVKDYADNEKSCSMVVLINKATGTNVLNREDIKIFPNPVKSKLHIIASGSAIKKMTIYSLSGVAIQEIALDKENTEIDLSRFNHGLYVLRIQTEAKVYIFKFLKD
;
A
#
# COMPACT_ATOMS: atom_id res chain seq x y z
N MET A 1 3.68 46.86 -8.51
CA MET A 1 2.64 47.71 -9.14
C MET A 1 1.50 46.77 -9.53
N ALA A 2 0.23 47.11 -9.25
CA ALA A 2 -0.88 46.17 -9.52
C ALA A 2 -0.97 45.85 -11.02
N ALA A 3 -1.08 44.57 -11.35
CA ALA A 3 -1.30 44.09 -12.71
C ALA A 3 -2.61 44.67 -13.29
N ARG A 4 -2.56 45.16 -14.53
CA ARG A 4 -3.73 45.58 -15.30
C ARG A 4 -4.09 44.49 -16.29
N THR A 5 -5.02 43.62 -15.90
CA THR A 5 -5.44 42.49 -16.73
C THR A 5 -6.78 42.79 -17.40
N PHE A 6 -6.82 42.68 -18.73
CA PHE A 6 -8.06 42.61 -19.49
C PHE A 6 -8.39 41.14 -19.73
N SER A 7 -9.40 40.63 -19.04
CA SER A 7 -9.82 39.23 -19.09
C SER A 7 -11.26 39.06 -19.58
N GLY A 8 -11.53 38.02 -20.38
CA GLY A 8 -12.88 37.68 -20.82
C GLY A 8 -13.37 36.31 -20.35
N ALA A 9 -14.54 35.93 -20.86
CA ALA A 9 -15.18 34.65 -20.57
C ALA A 9 -14.80 33.58 -21.60
N PHE A 10 -13.76 32.80 -21.28
CA PHE A 10 -13.42 31.49 -21.84
C PHE A 10 -13.14 31.40 -23.38
N PRO A 11 -12.28 30.46 -23.83
CA PRO A 11 -12.10 30.21 -25.27
C PRO A 11 -13.38 29.71 -25.96
N GLY A 12 -13.67 30.20 -27.17
CA GLY A 12 -14.85 29.78 -27.97
C GLY A 12 -16.17 30.49 -27.63
N GLY A 13 -16.14 31.56 -26.82
CA GLY A 13 -17.26 32.50 -26.69
C GLY A 13 -17.49 33.34 -27.96
N TYR A 14 -18.54 34.18 -27.99
CA TYR A 14 -18.72 35.11 -29.11
C TYR A 14 -17.52 36.07 -29.22
N PRO A 15 -17.00 36.33 -30.43
CA PRO A 15 -15.87 37.24 -30.59
C PRO A 15 -16.22 38.65 -30.13
N ILE A 16 -15.25 39.31 -29.51
CA ILE A 16 -15.20 40.77 -29.47
C ILE A 16 -14.95 41.23 -30.91
N ILE A 17 -15.99 41.77 -31.55
CA ILE A 17 -15.90 42.28 -32.92
C ILE A 17 -15.35 43.70 -32.88
N SER A 18 -14.23 43.94 -33.57
CA SER A 18 -13.67 45.27 -33.73
C SER A 18 -13.71 45.72 -35.19
N ASN A 19 -14.27 46.90 -35.43
CA ASN A 19 -14.26 47.57 -36.74
C ASN A 19 -13.16 48.63 -36.82
N SER A 20 -12.10 48.51 -36.02
CA SER A 20 -10.98 49.46 -36.00
C SER A 20 -10.31 49.56 -37.39
N ASN A 21 -9.81 50.75 -37.72
CA ASN A 21 -8.94 50.97 -38.87
C ASN A 21 -7.46 50.83 -38.51
N THR A 22 -7.12 50.67 -37.23
CA THR A 22 -5.75 50.61 -36.70
C THR A 22 -5.57 49.39 -35.81
N ASP A 23 -4.52 49.36 -35.00
CA ASP A 23 -4.35 48.33 -33.98
C ASP A 23 -5.60 48.16 -33.10
N LEU A 24 -5.92 46.93 -32.69
CA LEU A 24 -7.10 46.68 -31.85
C LEU A 24 -6.81 47.04 -30.38
N PHE A 25 -5.63 46.64 -29.89
CA PHE A 25 -5.09 47.07 -28.60
C PHE A 25 -3.69 47.65 -28.78
N SER A 26 -3.47 48.86 -28.25
CA SER A 26 -2.19 49.56 -28.28
C SER A 26 -1.70 49.88 -26.87
N ILE A 27 -0.54 49.36 -26.50
CA ILE A 27 0.13 49.58 -25.22
C ILE A 27 1.47 50.20 -25.55
N LEU A 28 1.55 51.52 -25.46
CA LEU A 28 2.72 52.25 -25.90
C LEU A 28 3.05 53.46 -25.05
N LYS A 29 4.36 53.74 -24.94
CA LYS A 29 4.91 54.91 -24.24
C LYS A 29 6.02 55.54 -25.05
N TYR A 30 6.12 56.87 -25.03
CA TYR A 30 7.19 57.63 -25.67
C TYR A 30 7.90 58.48 -24.60
N ASP A 31 8.86 57.88 -23.92
CA ASP A 31 9.58 58.48 -22.81
C ASP A 31 11.04 58.04 -22.88
N TYR A 32 11.92 58.96 -23.25
CA TYR A 32 13.33 58.69 -23.53
C TYR A 32 14.20 59.77 -22.92
N GLY A 33 15.29 59.35 -22.30
CA GLY A 33 16.40 60.24 -21.96
C GLY A 33 17.32 60.52 -23.15
N SER A 34 18.26 61.42 -22.91
CA SER A 34 19.40 61.66 -23.81
C SER A 34 20.35 60.46 -23.82
N TYR A 35 21.05 60.27 -24.93
CA TYR A 35 22.11 59.26 -25.01
C TYR A 35 23.37 59.73 -24.30
N VAL A 36 24.02 58.78 -23.64
CA VAL A 36 25.33 58.88 -23.00
C VAL A 36 26.21 57.77 -23.55
N ASP A 37 27.51 58.03 -23.72
CA ASP A 37 28.44 57.02 -24.22
C ASP A 37 28.72 55.95 -23.17
N ILE A 38 28.79 54.70 -23.61
CA ILE A 38 29.35 53.60 -22.84
C ILE A 38 30.86 53.57 -23.11
N VAL A 39 31.66 53.77 -22.07
CA VAL A 39 33.14 53.87 -22.15
C VAL A 39 33.86 52.62 -21.63
N GLY A 40 33.12 51.66 -21.07
CA GLY A 40 33.68 50.40 -20.58
C GLY A 40 32.61 49.37 -20.19
N GLY A 41 33.02 48.13 -19.97
CA GLY A 41 32.11 47.05 -19.53
C GLY A 41 31.16 46.53 -20.62
N TYR A 42 31.51 46.74 -21.89
CA TYR A 42 30.68 46.42 -23.06
C TYR A 42 30.95 45.01 -23.65
N ASN A 43 31.58 44.12 -22.89
CA ASN A 43 31.86 42.74 -23.29
C ASN A 43 30.71 41.78 -22.96
N LYS A 44 30.59 40.70 -23.74
CA LYS A 44 29.66 39.60 -23.48
C LYS A 44 29.86 39.08 -22.05
N GLY A 45 28.77 38.82 -21.35
CA GLY A 45 28.79 38.34 -19.96
C GLY A 45 28.87 39.45 -18.91
N SER A 46 29.21 40.69 -19.29
CA SER A 46 29.28 41.79 -18.34
C SER A 46 27.91 42.13 -17.76
N THR A 47 27.83 42.31 -16.44
CA THR A 47 26.66 42.83 -15.71
C THR A 47 26.87 44.26 -15.22
N THR A 48 27.95 44.92 -15.67
CA THR A 48 28.28 46.30 -15.30
C THR A 48 28.77 47.05 -16.54
N ILE A 49 28.13 48.18 -16.85
CA ILE A 49 28.57 49.09 -17.91
C ILE A 49 29.07 50.39 -17.28
N LYS A 50 30.18 50.93 -17.80
CA LYS A 50 30.70 52.22 -17.40
C LYS A 50 30.28 53.26 -18.43
N VAL A 51 29.67 54.34 -17.98
CA VAL A 51 29.20 55.44 -18.84
C VAL A 51 30.09 56.67 -18.67
N SER A 52 29.95 57.64 -19.58
CA SER A 52 30.63 58.94 -19.48
C SER A 52 30.00 59.87 -18.44
N ASP A 53 28.69 59.72 -18.16
CA ASP A 53 27.95 60.46 -17.14
C ASP A 53 26.72 59.66 -16.68
N ALA A 54 26.73 59.18 -15.43
CA ALA A 54 25.60 58.42 -14.89
C ALA A 54 24.47 59.28 -14.28
N SER A 55 24.60 60.61 -14.26
CA SER A 55 23.72 61.51 -13.49
C SER A 55 22.23 61.45 -13.86
N SER A 56 21.92 61.10 -15.11
CA SER A 56 20.55 60.99 -15.64
C SER A 56 19.86 59.65 -15.35
N PHE A 57 20.59 58.67 -14.82
CA PHE A 57 20.10 57.32 -14.59
C PHE A 57 19.66 57.10 -13.14
N LYS A 58 18.76 56.13 -12.93
CA LYS A 58 18.26 55.79 -11.60
C LYS A 58 18.04 54.29 -11.47
N ALA A 59 18.45 53.72 -10.33
CA ALA A 59 18.16 52.32 -10.01
C ALA A 59 16.65 52.04 -10.08
N GLY A 60 16.30 50.87 -10.62
CA GLY A 60 14.93 50.45 -10.90
C GLY A 60 14.38 50.90 -12.26
N ASN A 61 15.00 51.86 -12.95
CA ASN A 61 14.58 52.27 -14.30
C ASN A 61 15.14 51.33 -15.37
N TYR A 62 14.51 51.35 -16.55
CA TYR A 62 15.01 50.67 -17.73
C TYR A 62 15.92 51.57 -18.56
N ILE A 63 16.89 50.95 -19.21
CA ILE A 63 17.80 51.59 -20.17
C ILE A 63 17.81 50.83 -21.49
N GLN A 64 18.04 51.57 -22.56
CA GLN A 64 18.25 51.04 -23.89
C GLN A 64 19.71 51.25 -24.27
N ILE A 65 20.44 50.15 -24.44
CA ILE A 65 21.79 50.11 -24.99
C ILE A 65 21.67 49.97 -26.50
N LYS A 66 22.46 50.74 -27.24
CA LYS A 66 22.52 50.72 -28.70
C LYS A 66 23.94 50.78 -29.20
N GLN A 67 24.21 50.08 -30.28
CA GLN A 67 25.45 50.16 -31.04
C GLN A 67 25.16 50.56 -32.48
N LYS A 68 25.98 51.45 -33.03
CA LYS A 68 25.97 51.75 -34.45
C LYS A 68 26.19 50.49 -35.29
N ASN A 69 25.46 50.41 -36.39
CA ASN A 69 25.64 49.33 -37.36
C ASN A 69 27.02 49.47 -38.00
N ILE A 70 27.82 48.40 -37.97
CA ILE A 70 29.12 48.35 -38.65
C ILE A 70 29.00 47.56 -39.95
N LEU A 71 29.72 47.99 -41.00
CA LEU A 71 29.65 47.38 -42.33
C LEU A 71 29.98 45.88 -42.33
N GLN A 72 30.81 45.42 -41.40
CA GLN A 72 31.16 44.02 -41.24
C GLN A 72 29.96 43.15 -40.80
N LEU A 73 29.02 43.72 -40.05
CA LEU A 73 27.81 43.03 -39.57
C LEU A 73 26.59 43.39 -40.42
N PHE A 74 26.63 44.54 -41.08
CA PHE A 74 25.56 45.08 -41.93
C PHE A 74 26.14 45.55 -43.26
N PRO A 75 26.15 44.69 -44.29
CA PRO A 75 26.51 45.12 -45.64
C PRO A 75 25.74 46.37 -46.07
N GLN A 76 26.40 47.29 -46.78
CA GLN A 76 25.84 48.61 -47.12
C GLN A 76 24.49 48.54 -47.86
N GLU A 77 24.28 47.48 -48.64
CA GLU A 77 23.03 47.19 -49.35
C GLU A 77 21.78 47.06 -48.45
N TRP A 78 21.98 46.65 -47.19
CA TRP A 78 20.92 46.46 -46.19
C TRP A 78 20.93 47.52 -45.08
N ALA A 79 21.91 48.42 -45.09
CA ALA A 79 21.93 49.57 -44.19
C ALA A 79 20.84 50.58 -44.59
N ARG A 80 19.68 50.51 -43.92
CA ARG A 80 18.57 51.44 -44.10
C ARG A 80 18.49 52.40 -42.92
N SER A 81 17.99 53.62 -43.14
CA SER A 81 17.87 54.63 -42.09
C SER A 81 16.96 54.18 -40.93
N TRP A 82 15.93 53.38 -41.21
CA TRP A 82 15.03 52.83 -40.20
C TRP A 82 15.59 51.64 -39.43
N SER A 83 16.69 51.04 -39.91
CA SER A 83 17.42 49.97 -39.22
C SER A 83 18.71 50.47 -38.57
N GLU A 84 18.90 51.79 -38.47
CA GLU A 84 20.05 52.38 -37.77
C GLU A 84 20.05 52.00 -36.27
N ASP A 85 21.24 51.69 -35.77
CA ASP A 85 21.46 51.22 -34.40
C ASP A 85 20.58 50.00 -34.03
N ALA A 86 20.50 49.01 -34.92
CA ALA A 86 19.68 47.82 -34.71
C ALA A 86 20.22 46.96 -33.56
N ILE A 87 21.54 46.87 -33.42
CA ILE A 87 22.17 46.07 -32.35
C ILE A 87 22.03 46.80 -31.02
N GLY A 88 21.49 46.12 -30.02
CA GLY A 88 21.27 46.70 -28.70
C GLY A 88 20.52 45.78 -27.77
N MET A 89 20.29 46.24 -26.54
CA MET A 89 19.58 45.51 -25.51
C MET A 89 18.77 46.47 -24.64
N ILE A 90 17.63 46.00 -24.13
CA ILE A 90 16.88 46.68 -23.07
C ILE A 90 17.09 45.91 -21.78
N VAL A 91 17.55 46.60 -20.75
CA VAL A 91 17.88 46.02 -19.44
C VAL A 91 17.43 46.94 -18.31
N LYS A 92 17.28 46.39 -17.10
CA LYS A 92 16.91 47.15 -15.91
C LYS A 92 18.14 47.52 -15.10
N ILE A 93 18.19 48.75 -14.59
CA ILE A 93 19.25 49.19 -13.69
C ILE A 93 19.00 48.59 -12.30
N VAL A 94 19.95 47.81 -11.81
CA VAL A 94 19.95 47.26 -10.44
C VAL A 94 20.48 48.29 -9.46
N ALA A 95 21.63 48.88 -9.76
CA ALA A 95 22.31 49.85 -8.91
C ALA A 95 23.17 50.78 -9.77
N ILE A 96 23.57 51.91 -9.18
CA ILE A 96 24.50 52.87 -9.77
C ILE A 96 25.55 53.19 -8.71
N ASN A 97 26.82 53.14 -9.09
CA ASN A 97 27.94 53.57 -8.26
C ASN A 97 28.90 54.40 -9.12
N ASP A 98 29.06 55.68 -8.79
CA ASP A 98 29.71 56.66 -9.65
C ASP A 98 29.15 56.58 -11.09
N ASP A 99 30.01 56.48 -12.09
CA ASP A 99 29.63 56.31 -13.50
C ASP A 99 29.44 54.84 -13.93
N SER A 100 29.29 53.92 -12.97
CA SER A 100 29.05 52.50 -13.24
C SER A 100 27.58 52.14 -13.02
N ILE A 101 26.95 51.56 -14.04
CA ILE A 101 25.57 51.09 -14.02
C ILE A 101 25.58 49.55 -13.96
N TYR A 102 24.98 49.00 -12.91
CA TYR A 102 24.79 47.56 -12.74
C TYR A 102 23.44 47.16 -13.35
N ILE A 103 23.44 46.12 -14.18
CA ILE A 103 22.28 45.70 -14.98
C ILE A 103 21.77 44.32 -14.55
N ASP A 104 20.47 44.08 -14.73
CA ASP A 104 19.76 42.91 -14.21
C ASP A 104 20.05 41.59 -14.94
N ARG A 105 20.76 41.67 -16.07
CA ARG A 105 21.16 40.52 -16.89
C ARG A 105 22.45 40.83 -17.64
N PRO A 106 23.29 39.82 -17.93
CA PRO A 106 24.54 40.03 -18.63
C PRO A 106 24.32 40.48 -20.09
N LEU A 107 25.27 41.24 -20.63
CA LEU A 107 25.32 41.53 -22.05
C LEU A 107 25.49 40.24 -22.85
N ARG A 108 24.75 40.11 -23.95
CA ARG A 108 24.66 38.89 -24.77
C ARG A 108 25.74 38.76 -25.83
N ILE A 109 26.34 39.88 -26.19
CA ILE A 109 27.35 40.02 -27.23
C ILE A 109 28.42 40.99 -26.74
N ASP A 110 29.59 40.91 -27.37
CA ASP A 110 30.57 41.98 -27.31
C ASP A 110 30.07 43.12 -28.20
N PHE A 111 29.86 44.29 -27.63
CA PHE A 111 29.57 45.48 -28.42
C PHE A 111 30.89 46.06 -28.96
N SER A 112 30.90 46.41 -30.24
CA SER A 112 32.05 47.04 -30.91
C SER A 112 32.08 48.54 -30.61
N ASN A 113 33.22 49.02 -30.11
CA ASN A 113 33.53 50.43 -29.94
C ASN A 113 34.50 50.94 -31.02
N ASP A 114 34.57 50.26 -32.17
CA ASP A 114 35.63 50.47 -33.17
C ASP A 114 35.60 51.87 -33.80
N GLY A 115 34.48 52.58 -33.70
CA GLY A 115 34.36 53.98 -34.15
C GLY A 115 34.45 55.04 -33.04
N GLY A 116 34.78 54.66 -31.79
CA GLY A 116 35.01 55.59 -30.69
C GLY A 116 33.76 56.23 -30.08
N THR A 117 33.83 57.52 -29.72
CA THR A 117 32.74 58.26 -29.07
C THR A 117 31.42 58.20 -29.88
N GLY A 118 30.30 57.92 -29.22
CA GLY A 118 28.97 57.81 -29.85
C GLY A 118 28.68 56.50 -30.56
N TYR A 119 29.58 55.51 -30.52
CA TYR A 119 29.42 54.23 -31.20
C TYR A 119 28.60 53.22 -30.39
N ILE A 120 28.85 53.14 -29.09
CA ILE A 120 28.03 52.41 -28.13
C ILE A 120 27.46 53.43 -27.15
N LYS A 121 26.14 53.50 -27.07
CA LYS A 121 25.43 54.52 -26.30
C LYS A 121 24.29 53.90 -25.51
N VAL A 122 23.93 54.57 -24.42
CA VAL A 122 22.85 54.17 -23.53
C VAL A 122 21.99 55.37 -23.20
N ARG A 123 20.68 55.15 -23.08
CA ARG A 123 19.73 56.15 -22.58
C ARG A 123 18.71 55.50 -21.67
N SER A 124 18.07 56.29 -20.82
CA SER A 124 16.86 55.84 -20.13
C SER A 124 15.71 55.64 -21.13
N ILE A 125 14.90 54.62 -20.88
CA ILE A 125 13.68 54.33 -21.63
C ILE A 125 12.54 54.06 -20.65
N GLY A 126 11.45 54.81 -20.78
CA GLY A 126 10.25 54.60 -19.98
C GLY A 126 9.42 53.47 -20.57
N LEU A 127 9.19 52.41 -19.78
CA LEU A 127 8.35 51.28 -20.18
C LEU A 127 7.01 51.28 -19.44
N ILE A 128 5.95 50.80 -20.09
CA ILE A 128 4.69 50.43 -19.41
C ILE A 128 4.84 49.00 -18.92
N GLU A 129 4.57 48.77 -17.63
CA GLU A 129 4.72 47.46 -17.01
C GLU A 129 3.40 46.81 -16.61
N ASN A 130 3.37 45.47 -16.60
CA ASN A 130 2.31 44.65 -15.99
C ASN A 130 0.93 44.82 -16.65
N VAL A 131 0.88 44.80 -17.99
CA VAL A 131 -0.37 44.82 -18.77
C VAL A 131 -0.61 43.46 -19.41
N GLY A 132 -1.80 42.90 -19.20
CA GLY A 132 -2.15 41.54 -19.60
C GLY A 132 -3.44 41.43 -20.38
N PHE A 133 -3.50 40.47 -21.30
CA PHE A 133 -4.71 40.07 -22.03
C PHE A 133 -4.94 38.57 -21.85
N GLU A 134 -6.12 38.18 -21.35
CA GLU A 134 -6.40 36.80 -20.99
C GLU A 134 -7.78 36.29 -21.42
N ASN A 135 -7.83 35.08 -21.96
CA ASN A 135 -9.05 34.25 -22.01
C ASN A 135 -10.23 34.84 -22.78
N PHE A 136 -9.99 35.46 -23.94
CA PHE A 136 -11.06 35.94 -24.81
C PHE A 136 -10.74 35.71 -26.29
N TYR A 137 -11.80 35.78 -27.10
CA TYR A 137 -11.73 35.75 -28.56
C TYR A 137 -11.95 37.15 -29.11
N ILE A 138 -11.05 37.62 -29.98
CA ILE A 138 -11.16 38.87 -30.72
C ILE A 138 -11.11 38.63 -32.22
N LYS A 139 -11.98 39.35 -32.94
CA LYS A 139 -12.05 39.32 -34.39
C LYS A 139 -11.95 40.73 -34.95
N ALA A 140 -10.95 40.97 -35.81
CA ALA A 140 -10.98 42.13 -36.68
C ALA A 140 -12.04 41.91 -37.77
N ASN A 141 -12.93 42.89 -37.97
CA ASN A 141 -14.03 42.82 -38.94
C ASN A 141 -13.93 43.90 -40.02
N ASN A 142 -12.72 44.43 -40.22
CA ASN A 142 -12.45 45.45 -41.20
C ASN A 142 -11.27 45.04 -42.09
N PRO A 143 -11.52 44.57 -43.31
CA PRO A 143 -10.47 44.18 -44.27
C PRO A 143 -9.50 45.31 -44.62
N GLU A 144 -9.93 46.56 -44.49
CA GLU A 144 -9.13 47.74 -44.79
C GLU A 144 -8.26 48.21 -43.60
N MET A 145 -8.30 47.51 -42.46
CA MET A 145 -7.54 47.91 -41.26
C MET A 145 -6.03 48.00 -41.55
N GLU A 146 -5.35 49.01 -41.02
CA GLU A 146 -3.90 49.16 -41.08
C GLU A 146 -3.33 49.00 -39.67
N GLY A 147 -3.33 47.77 -39.15
CA GLY A 147 -2.87 47.51 -37.78
C GLY A 147 -2.67 46.04 -37.43
N SER A 148 -2.32 45.82 -36.17
CA SER A 148 -2.13 44.54 -35.50
C SER A 148 -3.21 44.29 -34.46
N SER A 149 -3.41 43.04 -34.02
CA SER A 149 -4.36 42.78 -32.92
C SER A 149 -3.87 43.34 -31.59
N PHE A 150 -2.61 43.06 -31.25
CA PHE A 150 -1.95 43.56 -30.04
C PHE A 150 -0.64 44.25 -30.41
N PHE A 151 -0.52 45.54 -30.07
CA PHE A 151 0.67 46.34 -30.34
C PHE A 151 1.34 46.78 -29.03
N PHE A 152 2.48 46.18 -28.72
CA PHE A 152 3.32 46.52 -27.57
C PHE A 152 4.53 47.31 -28.05
N LYS A 153 4.68 48.53 -27.53
CA LYS A 153 5.85 49.38 -27.77
C LYS A 153 6.34 50.03 -26.49
N ASN A 154 7.62 49.86 -26.14
CA ASN A 154 8.18 50.35 -24.89
C ASN A 154 7.38 49.80 -23.69
N THR A 155 7.35 48.48 -23.57
CA THR A 155 6.65 47.76 -22.50
C THR A 155 7.56 46.74 -21.84
N ALA A 156 7.23 46.37 -20.61
CA ALA A 156 7.90 45.28 -19.91
C ALA A 156 6.95 44.45 -19.04
N ASN A 157 7.23 43.16 -18.86
CA ASN A 157 6.45 42.29 -17.97
C ASN A 157 4.96 42.26 -18.36
N CYS A 158 4.67 42.19 -19.67
CA CYS A 158 3.30 42.15 -20.20
C CYS A 158 3.00 40.77 -20.81
N TRP A 159 1.73 40.45 -21.01
CA TRP A 159 1.36 39.13 -21.54
C TRP A 159 0.11 39.11 -22.42
N VAL A 160 0.08 38.15 -23.34
CA VAL A 160 -1.07 37.74 -24.17
C VAL A 160 -1.24 36.24 -23.98
N CYS A 161 -2.34 35.81 -23.35
CA CYS A 161 -2.45 34.45 -22.87
C CYS A 161 -3.85 33.88 -23.07
N GLY A 162 -3.96 32.71 -23.72
CA GLY A 162 -5.25 32.05 -23.91
C GLY A 162 -6.20 32.89 -24.77
N ILE A 163 -5.63 33.60 -25.75
CA ILE A 163 -6.37 34.46 -26.67
C ILE A 163 -6.65 33.70 -27.96
N GLU A 164 -7.85 33.87 -28.50
CA GLU A 164 -8.09 33.62 -29.91
C GLU A 164 -8.09 34.96 -30.65
N SER A 165 -7.24 35.13 -31.66
CA SER A 165 -7.28 36.29 -32.54
C SER A 165 -7.51 35.84 -33.97
N GLU A 166 -8.63 36.26 -34.54
CA GLU A 166 -9.00 36.02 -35.93
C GLU A 166 -8.86 37.31 -36.74
N PHE A 167 -8.16 37.22 -37.87
CA PHE A 167 -7.83 38.32 -38.78
C PHE A 167 -6.95 39.43 -38.18
N THR A 168 -6.04 39.89 -39.02
CA THR A 168 -5.20 41.08 -38.86
C THR A 168 -4.78 41.55 -40.25
N LYS A 169 -4.05 42.67 -40.38
CA LYS A 169 -3.32 42.98 -41.63
C LYS A 169 -1.82 42.86 -41.47
N TYR A 170 -1.27 43.35 -40.36
CA TYR A 170 0.15 43.26 -40.06
C TYR A 170 0.46 42.03 -39.21
N HIS A 171 0.27 42.13 -37.90
CA HIS A 171 0.64 41.08 -36.94
C HIS A 171 -0.54 40.74 -36.04
N HIS A 172 -0.62 39.51 -35.54
CA HIS A 172 -1.49 39.27 -34.38
C HIS A 172 -0.88 39.92 -33.13
N VAL A 173 0.42 39.76 -32.91
CA VAL A 173 1.13 40.39 -31.80
C VAL A 173 2.41 41.07 -32.29
N THR A 174 2.51 42.38 -32.10
CA THR A 174 3.74 43.16 -32.32
C THR A 174 4.41 43.46 -30.99
N ILE A 175 5.70 43.15 -30.87
CA ILE A 175 6.52 43.46 -29.71
C ILE A 175 7.73 44.29 -30.17
N HIS A 176 7.65 45.61 -29.99
CA HIS A 176 8.68 46.54 -30.41
C HIS A 176 9.34 47.23 -29.21
N GLN A 177 10.67 47.29 -29.16
CA GLN A 177 11.40 47.99 -28.08
C GLN A 177 10.90 47.63 -26.67
N SER A 178 10.64 46.35 -26.43
CA SER A 178 10.02 45.85 -25.21
C SER A 178 10.78 44.65 -24.65
N CYS A 179 10.60 44.32 -23.38
CA CYS A 179 11.25 43.16 -22.80
C CYS A 179 10.35 42.37 -21.87
N ASN A 180 10.68 41.09 -21.61
CA ASN A 180 9.90 40.26 -20.68
C ASN A 180 8.40 40.18 -21.07
N ILE A 181 8.11 39.93 -22.35
CA ILE A 181 6.73 39.79 -22.84
C ILE A 181 6.41 38.30 -23.04
N GLU A 182 5.29 37.84 -22.52
CA GLU A 182 4.86 36.45 -22.67
C GLU A 182 3.67 36.32 -23.63
N VAL A 183 3.78 35.47 -24.65
CA VAL A 183 2.66 35.11 -25.54
C VAL A 183 2.45 33.61 -25.43
N LYS A 184 1.37 33.17 -24.78
CA LYS A 184 1.20 31.76 -24.43
C LYS A 184 -0.19 31.22 -24.72
N ASN A 185 -0.27 29.91 -24.97
CA ASN A 185 -1.52 29.14 -24.96
C ASN A 185 -2.60 29.67 -25.93
N SER A 186 -2.23 30.48 -26.91
CA SER A 186 -3.14 31.26 -27.75
C SER A 186 -3.28 30.66 -29.15
N TYR A 187 -4.32 31.10 -29.86
CA TYR A 187 -4.59 30.74 -31.24
C TYR A 187 -4.64 32.00 -32.12
N PHE A 188 -3.72 32.10 -33.07
CA PHE A 188 -3.59 33.22 -33.99
C PHE A 188 -3.83 32.73 -35.41
N HIS A 189 -4.91 33.21 -36.05
CA HIS A 189 -5.27 32.70 -37.36
C HIS A 189 -5.82 33.76 -38.32
N LYS A 190 -5.45 33.57 -39.60
CA LYS A 190 -5.85 34.35 -40.77
C LYS A 190 -5.35 35.80 -40.77
N SER A 191 -5.11 36.31 -41.97
CA SER A 191 -4.83 37.71 -42.25
C SER A 191 -5.65 38.19 -43.45
N TYR A 192 -5.85 39.50 -43.54
CA TYR A 192 -6.41 40.15 -44.72
C TYR A 192 -5.39 40.34 -45.84
N SER A 193 -4.10 40.16 -45.56
CA SER A 193 -3.04 40.18 -46.57
C SER A 193 -1.86 39.30 -46.14
N TYR A 194 -1.26 38.62 -47.12
CA TYR A 194 -0.12 37.74 -46.96
C TYR A 194 1.06 38.19 -47.82
N GLY A 195 1.14 39.49 -48.11
CA GLY A 195 2.16 40.07 -48.97
C GLY A 195 3.37 40.63 -48.23
N GLY A 196 4.17 41.41 -48.95
CA GLY A 196 5.31 42.16 -48.45
C GLY A 196 4.93 43.28 -47.46
N GLY A 197 5.95 43.79 -46.78
CA GLY A 197 5.81 44.91 -45.84
C GLY A 197 5.34 44.53 -44.44
N GLY A 198 5.66 43.31 -43.96
CA GLY A 198 5.37 42.89 -42.60
C GLY A 198 3.92 42.41 -42.37
N LYS A 199 3.27 41.88 -43.41
CA LYS A 199 1.85 41.50 -43.38
C LYS A 199 1.65 40.00 -43.16
N GLY A 200 0.56 39.68 -42.46
CA GLY A 200 0.14 38.30 -42.18
C GLY A 200 1.04 37.56 -41.19
N TYR A 201 1.56 38.26 -40.18
CA TYR A 201 2.46 37.67 -39.19
C TYR A 201 1.73 37.24 -37.91
N GLY A 202 2.23 36.19 -37.27
CA GLY A 202 1.74 35.75 -35.96
C GLY A 202 2.27 36.66 -34.86
N VAL A 203 3.45 36.33 -34.33
CA VAL A 203 4.15 37.13 -33.31
C VAL A 203 5.47 37.67 -33.89
N ALA A 204 5.66 38.98 -33.86
CA ALA A 204 6.86 39.64 -34.38
C ALA A 204 7.58 40.49 -33.32
N LEU A 205 8.86 40.21 -33.14
CA LEU A 205 9.73 40.88 -32.16
C LEU A 205 10.75 41.76 -32.89
N SER A 206 10.88 43.00 -32.45
CA SER A 206 11.69 44.00 -33.14
C SER A 206 12.24 45.11 -32.26
N GLY A 207 13.25 45.83 -32.76
CA GLY A 207 13.77 47.02 -32.09
C GLY A 207 14.41 46.68 -30.75
N GLN A 208 15.39 45.76 -30.74
CA GLN A 208 16.06 45.32 -29.51
C GLN A 208 15.16 44.62 -28.48
N SER A 209 13.95 44.20 -28.87
CA SER A 209 13.06 43.48 -27.97
C SER A 209 13.71 42.18 -27.49
N GLY A 210 13.67 41.91 -26.19
CA GLY A 210 14.42 40.80 -25.61
C GLY A 210 13.80 40.16 -24.38
N ASN A 211 14.25 38.94 -24.06
CA ASN A 211 13.71 38.14 -22.95
C ASN A 211 12.21 37.87 -23.04
N CYS A 212 11.64 37.81 -24.24
CA CYS A 212 10.25 37.44 -24.44
C CYS A 212 10.11 35.92 -24.57
N LEU A 213 8.96 35.39 -24.15
CA LEU A 213 8.63 33.97 -24.22
C LEU A 213 7.36 33.78 -25.05
N ILE A 214 7.47 33.07 -26.16
CA ILE A 214 6.38 32.74 -27.06
C ILE A 214 6.22 31.22 -27.01
N GLN A 215 5.24 30.74 -26.25
CA GLN A 215 5.19 29.32 -25.90
C GLN A 215 3.82 28.69 -26.08
N ASN A 216 3.79 27.46 -26.60
CA ASN A 216 2.58 26.63 -26.65
C ASN A 216 1.41 27.32 -27.38
N ASN A 217 1.70 28.10 -28.43
CA ASN A 217 0.68 28.73 -29.27
C ASN A 217 0.38 27.90 -30.52
N VAL A 218 -0.78 28.15 -31.11
CA VAL A 218 -1.18 27.63 -32.43
C VAL A 218 -1.25 28.79 -33.41
N PHE A 219 -0.62 28.61 -34.57
CA PHE A 219 -0.62 29.53 -35.70
C PHE A 219 -1.21 28.82 -36.91
N ASP A 220 -2.21 29.42 -37.56
CA ASP A 220 -2.88 28.83 -38.72
C ASP A 220 -3.14 29.89 -39.79
N SER A 221 -2.86 29.55 -41.05
CA SER A 221 -3.19 30.40 -42.19
C SER A 221 -2.54 31.78 -42.08
N LEU A 222 -1.22 31.79 -41.88
CA LEU A 222 -0.39 32.99 -41.75
C LEU A 222 0.79 32.95 -42.74
N ARG A 223 1.43 34.08 -42.98
CA ARG A 223 2.65 34.15 -43.79
C ARG A 223 3.89 33.76 -42.99
N HIS A 224 4.16 34.45 -41.88
CA HIS A 224 5.22 34.09 -40.95
C HIS A 224 4.66 34.04 -39.53
N SER A 225 4.67 32.87 -38.91
CA SER A 225 4.08 32.68 -37.59
C SER A 225 4.93 33.27 -36.46
N MET A 226 6.26 33.15 -36.59
CA MET A 226 7.23 33.58 -35.58
C MET A 226 8.34 34.38 -36.26
N VAL A 227 8.43 35.66 -35.91
CA VAL A 227 9.35 36.59 -36.56
C VAL A 227 10.24 37.33 -35.56
N THR A 228 11.53 37.40 -35.87
CA THR A 228 12.49 38.24 -35.15
C THR A 228 13.25 39.12 -36.14
N HIS A 229 13.34 40.42 -35.89
CA HIS A 229 14.11 41.36 -36.73
C HIS A 229 14.62 42.55 -35.92
N LEU A 230 15.40 43.44 -36.53
CA LEU A 230 15.85 44.71 -35.94
C LEU A 230 16.49 44.54 -34.55
N GLY A 231 17.46 43.62 -34.46
CA GLY A 231 18.22 43.34 -33.25
C GLY A 231 17.44 42.75 -32.09
N ALA A 232 16.27 42.17 -32.32
CA ALA A 232 15.62 41.32 -31.31
C ALA A 232 16.61 40.28 -30.75
N ASN A 233 16.57 40.04 -29.43
CA ASN A 233 17.59 39.21 -28.80
C ASN A 233 17.19 38.50 -27.51
N GLY A 234 17.68 37.28 -27.33
CA GLY A 234 17.47 36.52 -26.10
C GLY A 234 16.02 36.16 -25.85
N ASN A 235 15.23 35.96 -26.89
CA ASN A 235 13.86 35.51 -26.84
C ASN A 235 13.78 34.00 -27.04
N VAL A 236 12.67 33.42 -26.59
CA VAL A 236 12.43 31.98 -26.66
C VAL A 236 11.09 31.75 -27.34
N PHE A 237 11.11 30.97 -28.41
CA PHE A 237 9.94 30.44 -29.10
C PHE A 237 9.90 28.93 -28.87
N ALA A 238 9.03 28.47 -27.98
CA ALA A 238 9.05 27.10 -27.51
C ALA A 238 7.72 26.37 -27.70
N TYR A 239 7.74 25.17 -28.28
CA TYR A 239 6.59 24.28 -28.37
C TYR A 239 5.36 24.89 -29.05
N ASN A 240 5.56 25.76 -30.03
CA ASN A 240 4.48 26.32 -30.86
C ASN A 240 4.18 25.41 -32.05
N TYR A 241 2.94 25.43 -32.51
CA TYR A 241 2.51 24.71 -33.71
C TYR A 241 2.11 25.69 -34.81
N SER A 242 2.67 25.54 -36.01
CA SER A 242 2.32 26.34 -37.18
C SER A 242 1.91 25.46 -38.36
N ILE A 243 0.81 25.82 -39.01
CA ILE A 243 0.25 25.08 -40.15
C ILE A 243 -0.42 26.01 -41.17
N HIS A 244 -0.54 25.50 -42.41
CA HIS A 244 -1.14 26.19 -43.56
C HIS A 244 -0.50 27.55 -43.88
N PRO A 245 0.81 27.62 -44.14
CA PRO A 245 1.46 28.87 -44.49
C PRO A 245 0.91 29.43 -45.81
N LEU A 246 0.63 30.73 -45.85
CA LEU A 246 0.03 31.44 -46.99
C LEU A 246 0.93 32.60 -47.42
N TRP A 247 1.12 32.79 -48.73
CA TRP A 247 1.98 33.83 -49.27
C TRP A 247 1.44 34.38 -50.58
N ASP A 248 1.13 35.68 -50.62
CA ASP A 248 0.58 36.33 -51.82
C ASP A 248 1.59 36.29 -52.97
N GLU A 249 2.90 36.39 -52.65
CA GLU A 249 3.97 36.30 -53.65
C GLU A 249 4.33 34.87 -54.07
N ALA A 250 3.66 33.84 -53.54
CA ALA A 250 3.82 32.47 -54.04
C ALA A 250 3.33 32.30 -55.49
N ASN A 251 2.58 33.28 -56.03
CA ASN A 251 2.04 33.26 -57.39
C ASN A 251 1.24 31.99 -57.73
N GLY A 252 0.59 31.39 -56.73
CA GLY A 252 -0.20 30.17 -56.88
C GLY A 252 0.59 28.86 -56.87
N ASP A 253 1.90 28.88 -56.63
CA ASP A 253 2.71 27.68 -56.47
C ASP A 253 2.55 27.11 -55.04
N PRO A 254 1.95 25.93 -54.87
CA PRO A 254 1.72 25.33 -53.55
C PRO A 254 3.00 24.78 -52.88
N GLU A 255 4.08 24.61 -53.65
CA GLU A 255 5.40 24.20 -53.14
C GLU A 255 6.22 25.39 -52.63
N ASN A 256 5.93 26.60 -53.13
CA ASN A 256 6.58 27.83 -52.71
C ASN A 256 5.91 28.41 -51.46
N ILE A 257 6.19 27.80 -50.32
CA ILE A 257 5.68 28.28 -49.02
C ILE A 257 6.63 29.32 -48.39
N PRO A 258 6.10 30.24 -47.57
CA PRO A 258 6.91 31.13 -46.74
C PRO A 258 7.41 30.41 -45.47
N PRO A 259 8.53 30.86 -44.87
CA PRO A 259 8.99 30.37 -43.57
C PRO A 259 8.00 30.68 -42.44
N ASP A 260 7.65 29.67 -41.64
CA ASP A 260 6.87 29.91 -40.41
C ASP A 260 7.73 30.59 -39.35
N ILE A 261 8.97 30.11 -39.19
CA ILE A 261 10.01 30.75 -38.39
C ILE A 261 10.89 31.54 -39.34
N SER A 262 10.75 32.87 -39.29
CA SER A 262 11.54 33.81 -40.08
C SER A 262 12.40 34.68 -39.17
N VAL A 263 13.71 34.46 -39.19
CA VAL A 263 14.66 35.43 -38.63
C VAL A 263 14.89 36.49 -39.71
N HIS A 264 14.02 37.48 -39.77
CA HIS A 264 13.82 38.38 -40.93
C HIS A 264 14.95 39.40 -41.19
N GLY A 265 16.12 39.24 -40.55
CA GLY A 265 17.31 40.07 -40.76
C GLY A 265 17.43 41.29 -39.84
N HIS A 266 18.41 42.14 -40.15
CA HIS A 266 18.94 43.20 -39.27
C HIS A 266 19.46 42.69 -37.92
N TYR A 267 20.23 41.61 -37.96
CA TYR A 267 21.03 41.13 -36.85
C TYR A 267 20.27 40.81 -35.55
N PRO A 268 19.14 40.05 -35.55
CA PRO A 268 18.66 39.41 -34.33
C PRO A 268 19.72 38.42 -33.82
N PHE A 269 19.85 38.23 -32.50
CA PHE A 269 20.92 37.41 -31.96
C PHE A 269 20.53 36.70 -30.66
N MET A 270 21.16 35.56 -30.39
CA MET A 270 20.90 34.77 -29.19
C MET A 270 19.41 34.39 -29.04
N GLU A 271 18.73 34.10 -30.16
CA GLU A 271 17.34 33.64 -30.16
C GLU A 271 17.29 32.11 -30.04
N LEU A 272 16.33 31.60 -29.27
CA LEU A 272 16.10 30.16 -29.12
C LEU A 272 14.74 29.80 -29.72
N PHE A 273 14.75 28.94 -30.73
CA PHE A 273 13.57 28.28 -31.27
C PHE A 273 13.67 26.81 -30.89
N GLU A 274 12.81 26.33 -29.98
CA GLU A 274 12.87 24.93 -29.54
C GLU A 274 11.54 24.20 -29.53
N GLY A 275 11.56 22.90 -29.86
CA GLY A 275 10.37 22.05 -29.73
C GLY A 275 9.19 22.45 -30.62
N ASN A 276 9.35 23.37 -31.57
CA ASN A 276 8.25 23.83 -32.41
C ASN A 276 7.95 22.81 -33.53
N ILE A 277 6.71 22.70 -33.96
CA ILE A 277 6.33 21.96 -35.16
C ILE A 277 5.86 22.97 -36.21
N VAL A 278 6.56 23.02 -37.34
CA VAL A 278 6.39 24.03 -38.39
C VAL A 278 6.54 23.42 -39.79
N GLN A 279 6.27 24.19 -40.83
CA GLN A 279 6.36 23.77 -42.23
C GLN A 279 7.70 24.19 -42.88
N GLU A 280 8.26 25.34 -42.50
CA GLU A 280 9.58 25.82 -42.93
C GLU A 280 10.26 26.71 -41.88
N ILE A 281 11.60 26.63 -41.80
CA ILE A 281 12.44 27.53 -41.02
C ILE A 281 13.45 28.21 -41.94
N THR A 282 13.53 29.54 -41.92
CA THR A 282 14.62 30.28 -42.57
C THR A 282 15.25 31.27 -41.60
N SER A 283 16.58 31.15 -41.40
CA SER A 283 17.38 32.17 -40.75
C SER A 283 17.93 33.14 -41.78
N SER A 284 17.45 34.39 -41.70
CA SER A 284 17.65 35.45 -42.70
C SER A 284 17.04 35.07 -44.05
N ASP A 285 15.83 35.56 -44.29
CA ASP A 285 15.16 35.48 -45.59
C ASP A 285 15.27 36.81 -46.36
N TRP A 286 15.39 37.94 -45.65
CA TRP A 286 15.50 39.28 -46.18
C TRP A 286 16.31 40.18 -45.24
N TRP A 287 16.68 41.36 -45.74
CA TRP A 287 17.27 42.44 -44.96
C TRP A 287 18.59 42.14 -44.23
N GLY A 288 19.40 41.26 -44.82
CA GLY A 288 20.76 40.99 -44.38
C GLY A 288 20.86 39.99 -43.22
N PRO A 289 22.07 39.78 -42.69
CA PRO A 289 22.38 38.64 -41.82
C PRO A 289 21.55 38.62 -40.54
N ALA A 290 21.22 37.40 -40.10
CA ALA A 290 20.96 37.15 -38.69
C ALA A 290 22.28 37.18 -37.92
N GLY A 291 22.22 37.62 -36.67
CA GLY A 291 23.36 37.67 -35.78
C GLY A 291 23.74 36.29 -35.23
N ILE A 292 24.66 36.29 -34.28
CA ILE A 292 25.21 35.06 -33.70
C ILE A 292 24.22 34.37 -32.75
N GLY A 293 24.40 33.07 -32.56
CA GLY A 293 23.74 32.32 -31.48
C GLY A 293 22.24 32.08 -31.68
N ILE A 294 21.73 32.25 -32.91
CA ILE A 294 20.42 31.72 -33.27
C ILE A 294 20.46 30.20 -33.14
N THR A 295 19.58 29.65 -32.32
CA THR A 295 19.57 28.23 -31.96
C THR A 295 18.24 27.61 -32.33
N PHE A 296 18.27 26.68 -33.28
CA PHE A 296 17.16 25.81 -33.64
C PHE A 296 17.38 24.47 -32.95
N PHE A 297 16.59 24.17 -31.91
CA PHE A 297 16.75 22.99 -31.08
C PHE A 297 15.51 22.10 -31.06
N ARG A 298 15.61 20.82 -31.47
CA ARG A 298 14.49 19.87 -31.38
C ARG A 298 13.19 20.39 -32.03
N ASN A 299 13.27 21.15 -33.11
CA ASN A 299 12.09 21.53 -33.89
C ASN A 299 11.77 20.45 -34.93
N ARG A 300 10.51 20.33 -35.33
CA ARG A 300 10.08 19.52 -36.48
C ARG A 300 9.69 20.41 -37.65
N VAL A 301 10.27 20.13 -38.83
CA VAL A 301 9.93 20.77 -40.10
C VAL A 301 9.22 19.74 -40.99
N GLU A 302 7.96 20.00 -41.32
CA GLU A 302 7.07 19.01 -41.94
C GLU A 302 6.98 19.08 -43.46
N LYS A 303 7.28 20.23 -44.10
CA LYS A 303 7.01 20.43 -45.54
C LYS A 303 8.21 20.88 -46.38
N SER A 304 8.92 21.95 -46.01
CA SER A 304 10.00 22.56 -46.83
C SER A 304 11.38 22.27 -46.22
N ASN A 305 12.22 23.26 -45.91
CA ASN A 305 13.59 23.07 -45.42
C ASN A 305 13.86 23.88 -44.16
N LEU A 306 14.96 23.55 -43.48
CA LEU A 306 15.61 24.46 -42.52
C LEU A 306 16.78 25.12 -43.24
N GLN A 307 16.74 26.43 -43.44
CA GLN A 307 17.72 27.13 -44.29
C GLN A 307 18.43 28.27 -43.54
N LEU A 308 19.74 28.41 -43.75
CA LEU A 308 20.52 29.58 -43.33
C LEU A 308 21.01 30.34 -44.56
N LYS A 309 20.82 31.67 -44.59
CA LYS A 309 21.20 32.52 -45.73
C LYS A 309 21.94 33.80 -45.29
N PHE A 310 22.40 34.59 -46.28
CA PHE A 310 22.95 35.95 -46.14
C PHE A 310 24.02 36.11 -45.06
N ASP A 311 25.07 35.28 -45.06
CA ASP A 311 26.19 35.38 -44.12
C ASP A 311 25.78 35.32 -42.63
N SER A 312 24.69 34.63 -42.33
CA SER A 312 24.21 34.44 -40.95
C SER A 312 25.05 33.39 -40.21
N HIS A 313 26.27 33.76 -39.82
CA HIS A 313 27.28 32.89 -39.20
C HIS A 313 26.96 32.47 -37.74
N LYS A 314 27.68 31.46 -37.22
CA LYS A 314 27.71 31.10 -35.79
C LYS A 314 26.34 30.76 -35.21
N GLN A 315 25.58 29.96 -35.95
CA GLN A 315 24.28 29.44 -35.51
C GLN A 315 24.38 28.01 -34.99
N ASN A 316 23.31 27.53 -34.36
CA ASN A 316 23.22 26.19 -33.81
C ASN A 316 21.98 25.48 -34.38
N ILE A 317 22.17 24.38 -35.09
CA ILE A 317 21.11 23.52 -35.61
C ILE A 317 21.27 22.15 -34.96
N LEU A 318 20.47 21.90 -33.93
CA LEU A 318 20.71 20.83 -32.97
C LEU A 318 19.44 19.96 -32.77
N GLY A 319 19.54 18.66 -32.99
CA GLY A 319 18.45 17.73 -32.62
C GLY A 319 17.13 17.89 -33.38
N ASN A 320 17.09 18.65 -34.47
CA ASN A 320 15.86 18.91 -35.23
C ASN A 320 15.44 17.70 -36.04
N GLU A 321 14.18 17.68 -36.45
CA GLU A 321 13.57 16.61 -37.20
C GLU A 321 12.97 17.16 -38.51
N LEU A 322 13.38 16.59 -39.63
CA LEU A 322 13.01 17.02 -40.96
C LEU A 322 12.26 15.87 -41.62
N THR A 323 10.94 16.01 -41.78
CA THR A 323 10.05 14.87 -42.09
C THR A 323 9.37 14.93 -43.46
N GLY A 324 9.41 16.06 -44.17
CA GLY A 324 8.94 16.13 -45.55
C GLY A 324 9.94 15.39 -46.45
N GLY A 325 9.49 14.54 -47.38
CA GLY A 325 10.36 13.54 -48.02
C GLY A 325 11.67 14.05 -48.67
N ASN A 326 11.78 15.33 -49.03
CA ASN A 326 13.00 15.98 -49.53
C ASN A 326 13.51 17.13 -48.63
N THR A 327 12.95 17.28 -47.43
CA THR A 327 13.27 18.29 -46.41
C THR A 327 14.66 18.04 -45.85
N ILE A 328 15.56 19.01 -46.04
CA ILE A 328 16.95 18.96 -45.59
C ILE A 328 17.37 20.28 -44.93
N ILE A 329 18.49 20.25 -44.24
CA ILE A 329 19.21 21.43 -43.75
C ILE A 329 20.00 22.02 -44.93
N GLN A 330 19.76 23.29 -45.23
CA GLN A 330 20.47 24.01 -46.29
C GLN A 330 21.28 25.17 -45.70
N ILE A 331 22.59 25.01 -45.68
CA ILE A 331 23.53 26.09 -45.36
C ILE A 331 23.99 26.70 -46.68
N ARG A 332 23.53 27.93 -46.98
CA ARG A 332 23.88 28.62 -48.23
C ARG A 332 25.29 29.22 -48.17
N ASP A 333 25.87 29.44 -49.34
CA ASP A 333 27.22 29.97 -49.52
C ASP A 333 27.45 31.25 -48.71
N GLY A 334 28.59 31.31 -48.03
CA GLY A 334 28.99 32.42 -47.16
C GLY A 334 28.84 32.13 -45.66
N VAL A 335 27.85 31.32 -45.25
CA VAL A 335 27.63 30.98 -43.83
C VAL A 335 28.80 30.13 -43.27
N LYS A 336 29.31 30.52 -42.10
CA LYS A 336 30.48 29.91 -41.44
C LYS A 336 30.23 29.66 -39.96
N GLU A 337 31.01 28.74 -39.39
CA GLU A 337 31.07 28.46 -37.94
C GLU A 337 29.71 28.05 -37.33
N THR A 338 28.80 27.53 -38.15
CA THR A 338 27.51 26.98 -37.69
C THR A 338 27.71 25.55 -37.20
N ILE A 339 27.15 25.24 -36.03
CA ILE A 339 27.13 23.89 -35.48
C ILE A 339 25.90 23.16 -36.01
N VAL A 340 26.11 21.99 -36.61
CA VAL A 340 25.06 21.06 -37.04
C VAL A 340 25.29 19.73 -36.34
N HIS A 341 24.36 19.30 -35.48
CA HIS A 341 24.60 18.12 -34.66
C HIS A 341 23.30 17.40 -34.27
N GLY A 342 23.22 16.10 -34.55
CA GLY A 342 22.15 15.21 -34.11
C GLY A 342 20.79 15.48 -34.74
N ASN A 343 20.74 16.12 -35.92
CA ASN A 343 19.48 16.35 -36.63
C ASN A 343 19.07 15.10 -37.43
N ASN A 344 17.79 14.80 -37.46
CA ASN A 344 17.20 13.68 -38.19
C ASN A 344 16.61 14.17 -39.52
N GLU A 345 17.37 14.03 -40.60
CA GLU A 345 16.99 14.38 -41.96
C GLU A 345 16.40 13.16 -42.68
N ASN A 346 15.07 13.03 -42.62
CA ASN A 346 14.33 11.94 -43.25
C ASN A 346 14.82 10.53 -42.85
N GLY A 347 15.17 10.36 -41.56
CA GLY A 347 15.68 9.10 -41.01
C GLY A 347 17.20 9.03 -40.93
N ASN A 348 17.92 9.97 -41.54
CA ASN A 348 19.39 10.03 -41.49
C ASN A 348 19.82 10.97 -40.37
N ILE A 349 20.64 10.49 -39.44
CA ILE A 349 21.13 11.28 -38.31
C ILE A 349 22.65 11.37 -38.38
N GLU A 350 23.16 12.60 -38.43
CA GLU A 350 24.60 12.88 -38.36
C GLU A 350 24.95 13.64 -37.07
N TYR A 351 26.02 13.20 -36.42
CA TYR A 351 26.55 13.82 -35.21
C TYR A 351 27.93 14.43 -35.49
N ASP A 352 28.10 15.71 -35.18
CA ASP A 352 29.43 16.32 -35.12
C ASP A 352 30.26 15.65 -34.01
N SER A 353 31.40 15.08 -34.41
CA SER A 353 32.32 14.33 -33.55
C SER A 353 32.94 15.12 -32.39
N ASN A 354 32.84 16.45 -32.41
CA ASN A 354 33.33 17.30 -31.33
C ASN A 354 32.40 17.33 -30.11
N TYR A 355 31.18 16.80 -30.22
CA TYR A 355 30.15 16.88 -29.19
C TYR A 355 29.59 15.49 -28.82
N SER A 356 29.01 15.38 -27.63
CA SER A 356 28.32 14.18 -27.17
C SER A 356 27.04 13.94 -27.96
N ASN A 357 26.77 12.69 -28.33
CA ASN A 357 25.53 12.29 -29.01
C ASN A 357 24.28 12.37 -28.10
N ILE A 358 24.45 12.68 -26.81
CA ILE A 358 23.35 12.87 -25.87
C ILE A 358 22.98 14.35 -25.84
N LEU A 359 21.77 14.66 -26.32
CA LEU A 359 21.18 16.00 -26.28
C LEU A 359 20.33 16.19 -25.02
N GLY A 360 20.43 17.37 -24.38
CA GLY A 360 19.55 17.74 -23.28
C GLY A 360 18.07 17.83 -23.68
N SER A 361 17.16 17.94 -22.72
CA SER A 361 15.71 17.99 -23.01
C SER A 361 15.23 19.35 -23.53
N SER A 362 15.81 20.44 -23.01
CA SER A 362 15.48 21.82 -23.37
C SER A 362 16.67 22.73 -23.02
N PHE A 363 16.82 23.84 -23.75
CA PHE A 363 17.77 24.91 -23.38
C PHE A 363 17.13 26.00 -22.52
N TYR A 364 15.80 26.07 -22.46
CA TYR A 364 15.07 27.03 -21.63
C TYR A 364 14.53 26.39 -20.33
N LEU A 365 13.86 25.24 -20.45
CA LEU A 365 13.19 24.57 -19.34
C LEU A 365 14.11 23.55 -18.66
N LYS A 366 14.06 23.50 -17.33
CA LYS A 366 14.82 22.52 -16.53
C LYS A 366 14.08 21.19 -16.35
N THR A 367 12.75 21.25 -16.31
CA THR A 367 11.87 20.10 -16.06
C THR A 367 10.74 20.11 -17.08
N LYS A 368 9.98 19.01 -17.13
CA LYS A 368 8.86 18.86 -18.04
C LYS A 368 7.81 19.96 -17.79
N PRO A 369 7.43 20.74 -18.81
CA PRO A 369 6.43 21.77 -18.63
C PRO A 369 5.05 21.17 -18.33
N SER A 370 4.30 21.82 -17.44
CA SER A 370 2.99 21.34 -16.98
C SER A 370 1.98 21.13 -18.11
N PHE A 371 2.03 21.96 -19.16
CA PHE A 371 1.14 21.86 -20.32
C PHE A 371 1.41 20.62 -21.21
N PHE A 372 2.50 19.88 -20.99
CA PHE A 372 2.70 18.57 -21.63
C PHE A 372 1.84 17.47 -21.00
N LEU A 373 1.33 17.64 -19.77
CA LEU A 373 0.51 16.63 -19.08
C LEU A 373 1.19 15.24 -19.13
N ASN A 374 0.48 14.21 -19.60
CA ASN A 374 0.99 12.85 -19.73
C ASN A 374 1.78 12.61 -21.04
N ASN A 375 1.94 13.61 -21.91
CA ASN A 375 2.67 13.45 -23.17
C ASN A 375 4.18 13.33 -22.92
N ILE A 376 4.90 12.65 -23.81
CA ILE A 376 6.36 12.49 -23.74
C ILE A 376 7.04 13.86 -23.89
N TRP A 377 8.03 14.15 -23.04
CA TRP A 377 8.86 15.34 -23.11
C TRP A 377 10.35 14.99 -22.91
N PRO A 378 11.26 15.49 -23.75
CA PRO A 378 11.00 16.19 -25.02
C PRO A 378 10.29 15.26 -26.02
N SER A 379 9.54 15.82 -26.96
CA SER A 379 8.77 15.03 -27.95
C SER A 379 9.44 14.92 -29.31
N ILE A 380 10.54 15.62 -29.53
CA ILE A 380 11.25 15.72 -30.82
C ILE A 380 12.73 15.59 -30.52
N GLY A 381 13.45 14.82 -31.33
CA GLY A 381 14.86 14.55 -31.11
C GLY A 381 15.36 13.28 -31.80
N PRO A 382 16.69 13.13 -31.95
CA PRO A 382 17.30 11.97 -32.60
C PRO A 382 17.12 10.67 -31.82
N GLU A 383 16.80 10.72 -30.54
CA GLU A 383 16.51 9.55 -29.71
C GLU A 383 15.11 8.95 -29.98
N PHE A 384 14.25 9.66 -30.71
CA PHE A 384 12.90 9.21 -31.03
C PHE A 384 12.79 8.75 -32.48
N GLN A 385 11.85 7.84 -32.72
CA GLN A 385 11.50 7.46 -34.09
C GLN A 385 11.01 8.69 -34.86
N LEU A 386 11.43 8.82 -36.12
CA LEU A 386 10.96 9.88 -37.01
C LEU A 386 9.43 9.96 -37.00
N ASN A 387 8.93 11.16 -36.76
CA ASN A 387 7.56 11.64 -36.71
C ASN A 387 6.68 11.03 -35.61
N SER A 388 7.29 10.42 -34.58
CA SER A 388 6.55 9.68 -33.55
C SER A 388 5.98 10.56 -32.43
N GLY A 389 6.74 11.54 -31.94
CA GLY A 389 6.28 12.44 -30.87
C GLY A 389 5.47 13.62 -31.39
N THR A 390 4.78 14.34 -30.50
CA THR A 390 4.00 15.54 -30.83
C THR A 390 3.98 16.51 -29.64
N ILE A 391 3.55 17.75 -29.89
CA ILE A 391 3.43 18.80 -28.86
C ILE A 391 1.97 19.12 -28.51
N PRO A 392 1.70 19.61 -27.28
CA PRO A 392 0.35 19.96 -26.84
C PRO A 392 -0.38 20.95 -27.74
N ALA A 393 0.32 21.93 -28.33
CA ALA A 393 -0.27 22.88 -29.27
C ALA A 393 -0.88 22.18 -30.51
N LYS A 394 -0.17 21.21 -31.10
CA LYS A 394 -0.65 20.40 -32.23
C LYS A 394 -1.84 19.52 -31.83
N ILE A 395 -1.76 18.87 -30.65
CA ILE A 395 -2.87 18.07 -30.12
C ILE A 395 -4.14 18.92 -29.98
N ARG A 396 -4.03 20.11 -29.37
CA ARG A 396 -5.14 21.04 -29.18
C ARG A 396 -5.78 21.47 -30.51
N PHE A 397 -4.98 21.78 -31.51
CA PHE A 397 -5.47 22.11 -32.84
C PHE A 397 -6.25 20.95 -33.47
N LEU A 398 -5.68 19.74 -33.49
CA LEU A 398 -6.32 18.56 -34.08
C LEU A 398 -7.62 18.16 -33.37
N GLN A 399 -7.77 18.51 -32.09
CA GLN A 399 -8.98 18.30 -31.31
C GLN A 399 -10.03 19.41 -31.49
N GLY A 400 -9.78 20.42 -32.32
CA GLY A 400 -10.66 21.57 -32.50
C GLY A 400 -10.72 22.51 -31.29
N LYS A 401 -9.71 22.48 -30.41
CA LYS A 401 -9.60 23.31 -29.19
C LYS A 401 -8.24 24.03 -29.13
N PRO A 402 -7.90 24.86 -30.13
CA PRO A 402 -6.54 25.38 -30.30
C PRO A 402 -6.06 26.27 -29.14
N VAL A 403 -6.97 26.95 -28.47
CA VAL A 403 -6.68 27.80 -27.31
C VAL A 403 -6.71 26.98 -26.02
N GLN A 404 -5.70 27.21 -25.17
CA GLN A 404 -5.70 26.75 -23.79
C GLN A 404 -5.95 27.95 -22.86
N LYS A 405 -6.89 27.79 -21.92
CA LYS A 405 -7.19 28.84 -20.94
C LYS A 405 -5.93 29.16 -20.13
N CYS A 406 -5.66 30.44 -19.93
CA CYS A 406 -4.65 30.88 -18.99
C CYS A 406 -5.23 30.96 -17.58
N SER A 407 -4.53 30.34 -16.65
CA SER A 407 -4.82 30.48 -15.23
C SER A 407 -4.52 31.93 -14.84
N CYS A 408 -5.58 32.68 -14.53
CA CYS A 408 -5.52 34.06 -14.11
C CYS A 408 -4.58 34.21 -12.89
N GLY A 409 -3.46 34.90 -13.07
CA GLY A 409 -2.63 35.45 -12.00
C GLY A 409 -2.14 34.49 -10.92
N ALA A 410 -2.11 33.17 -11.14
CA ALA A 410 -1.44 32.28 -10.21
C ALA A 410 0.06 32.56 -10.31
N GLU A 411 0.66 33.03 -9.22
CA GLU A 411 2.11 33.07 -9.09
C GLU A 411 2.70 31.73 -9.53
N ALA A 412 3.93 31.73 -10.03
CA ALA A 412 4.72 30.53 -10.20
C ALA A 412 4.79 29.75 -8.87
N VAL A 413 3.83 28.85 -8.62
CA VAL A 413 3.73 28.13 -7.34
C VAL A 413 4.54 26.85 -7.48
N ALA A 414 5.64 26.76 -6.72
CA ALA A 414 6.37 25.52 -6.54
C ALA A 414 5.42 24.40 -6.02
N PRO A 415 5.78 23.12 -6.19
CA PRO A 415 4.92 22.03 -5.74
C PRO A 415 4.63 22.15 -4.25
N LYS A 416 3.38 21.89 -3.86
CA LYS A 416 2.95 21.93 -2.46
C LYS A 416 2.42 20.57 -2.06
N ILE A 417 3.12 19.90 -1.16
CA ILE A 417 2.68 18.62 -0.58
C ILE A 417 1.64 18.91 0.50
N THR A 418 0.44 18.35 0.35
CA THR A 418 -0.69 18.50 1.26
C THR A 418 -0.90 17.28 2.14
N LEU A 419 -0.49 16.09 1.67
CA LEU A 419 -0.46 14.86 2.45
C LEU A 419 0.98 14.32 2.49
N GLN A 420 1.51 14.15 3.70
CA GLN A 420 2.85 13.61 3.93
C GLN A 420 2.80 12.09 4.05
N PRO A 421 3.88 11.37 3.67
CA PRO A 421 3.95 9.95 3.88
C PRO A 421 4.10 9.64 5.37
N VAL A 422 3.47 8.55 5.80
CA VAL A 422 3.45 8.13 7.21
C VAL A 422 4.39 6.96 7.46
N ASN A 423 4.96 6.89 8.67
CA ASN A 423 5.77 5.76 9.10
C ASN A 423 4.96 4.46 9.05
N GLN A 424 5.57 3.41 8.55
CA GLN A 424 5.05 2.04 8.60
C GLN A 424 5.73 1.36 9.79
N SER A 425 4.97 1.07 10.83
CA SER A 425 5.44 0.32 12.00
C SER A 425 4.79 -1.06 11.97
N CYS A 426 5.32 -2.02 12.71
CA CYS A 426 4.72 -3.36 12.79
C CYS A 426 4.68 -4.10 11.44
N VAL A 427 5.78 -4.05 10.68
CA VAL A 427 5.78 -4.56 9.30
C VAL A 427 6.47 -5.92 9.20
N CYS A 428 5.76 -6.91 8.65
CA CYS A 428 6.28 -8.26 8.42
C CYS A 428 7.17 -8.34 7.17
N ILE A 429 8.23 -9.13 7.23
CA ILE A 429 9.08 -9.41 6.06
C ILE A 429 8.26 -10.14 4.99
N GLY A 430 8.37 -9.71 3.73
CA GLY A 430 7.63 -10.27 2.60
C GLY A 430 6.25 -9.63 2.35
N SER A 431 5.78 -8.76 3.26
CA SER A 431 4.59 -7.94 3.03
C SER A 431 4.87 -6.75 2.10
N THR A 432 3.83 -6.16 1.53
CA THR A 432 3.93 -4.93 0.73
C THR A 432 3.31 -3.78 1.51
N VAL A 433 4.09 -2.71 1.72
CA VAL A 433 3.62 -1.46 2.33
C VAL A 433 3.57 -0.33 1.31
N ASN A 434 2.68 0.64 1.52
CA ASN A 434 2.52 1.79 0.62
C ASN A 434 2.83 3.10 1.34
N PHE A 435 3.64 3.95 0.71
CA PHE A 435 3.79 5.35 1.08
C PHE A 435 3.04 6.22 0.08
N THR A 436 2.15 7.07 0.59
CA THR A 436 1.33 7.94 -0.24
C THR A 436 1.66 9.39 0.05
N ILE A 437 1.73 10.18 -1.01
CA ILE A 437 1.70 11.64 -0.92
C ILE A 437 0.58 12.20 -1.79
N GLU A 438 0.08 13.37 -1.39
CA GLU A 438 -0.81 14.18 -2.21
C GLU A 438 -0.31 15.61 -2.20
N GLY A 439 -0.61 16.35 -3.25
CA GLY A 439 -0.25 17.75 -3.32
C GLY A 439 -0.80 18.46 -4.53
N GLU A 440 -0.58 19.77 -4.53
CA GLU A 440 -0.99 20.70 -5.56
C GLU A 440 0.23 21.06 -6.43
N ASN A 441 -0.01 21.25 -7.73
CA ASN A 441 1.01 21.66 -8.70
C ASN A 441 2.23 20.72 -8.79
N ILE A 442 2.07 19.44 -8.45
CA ILE A 442 3.11 18.42 -8.62
C ILE A 442 3.02 17.87 -10.05
N VAL A 443 4.13 17.90 -10.78
CA VAL A 443 4.24 17.32 -12.14
C VAL A 443 5.01 16.01 -12.09
N ASP A 444 6.15 16.00 -11.40
CA ASP A 444 7.00 14.81 -11.27
C ASP A 444 7.15 14.39 -9.80
N TYR A 445 7.33 13.08 -9.62
CA TYR A 445 7.61 12.42 -8.35
C TYR A 445 8.92 11.65 -8.51
N GLN A 446 9.77 11.67 -7.50
CA GLN A 446 10.95 10.82 -7.41
C GLN A 446 11.12 10.37 -5.97
N TRP A 447 10.75 9.12 -5.69
CA TRP A 447 10.98 8.53 -4.38
C TRP A 447 12.47 8.26 -4.16
N GLN A 448 12.91 8.49 -2.93
CA GLN A 448 14.28 8.31 -2.48
C GLN A 448 14.30 7.44 -1.22
N ILE A 449 15.37 6.67 -1.06
CA ILE A 449 15.63 5.85 0.12
C ILE A 449 16.93 6.27 0.80
N LEU A 450 16.95 6.15 2.12
CA LEU A 450 18.13 6.24 2.98
C LEU A 450 18.15 5.02 3.90
N TYR A 451 19.14 4.15 3.72
CA TYR A 451 19.34 2.98 4.58
C TYR A 451 19.89 3.41 5.95
N ASP A 452 19.58 2.67 7.02
CA ASP A 452 19.85 3.05 8.43
C ASP A 452 21.32 3.42 8.71
N ASN A 453 22.27 2.84 7.96
CA ASN A 453 23.71 3.05 8.11
C ASN A 453 24.37 3.82 6.94
N VAL A 454 23.60 4.60 6.19
CA VAL A 454 24.07 5.38 5.04
C VAL A 454 23.60 6.82 5.18
N ASP A 455 24.47 7.80 4.91
CA ASP A 455 24.16 9.24 5.04
C ASP A 455 23.80 9.93 3.71
N VAL A 456 23.55 9.14 2.65
CA VAL A 456 23.25 9.65 1.30
C VAL A 456 21.92 9.09 0.80
N TRP A 457 21.01 9.98 0.41
CA TRP A 457 19.75 9.63 -0.23
C TRP A 457 19.99 9.15 -1.67
N ALA A 458 19.42 8.00 -2.02
CA ALA A 458 19.47 7.46 -3.38
C ALA A 458 18.09 7.49 -4.04
N ASP A 459 18.03 7.85 -5.31
CA ASP A 459 16.81 7.79 -6.12
C ASP A 459 16.41 6.32 -6.36
N LEU A 460 15.14 6.01 -6.10
CA LEU A 460 14.58 4.70 -6.35
C LEU A 460 14.13 4.58 -7.82
N ALA A 461 14.31 3.38 -8.37
CA ALA A 461 13.75 2.97 -9.66
C ALA A 461 12.92 1.70 -9.47
N ASP A 462 11.88 1.53 -10.28
CA ASP A 462 11.01 0.36 -10.22
C ASP A 462 11.80 -0.94 -10.45
N ASN A 463 11.61 -1.92 -9.58
CA ASN A 463 12.22 -3.24 -9.62
C ASN A 463 11.37 -4.26 -8.83
N LEU A 464 11.93 -5.42 -8.48
CA LEU A 464 11.21 -6.46 -7.73
C LEU A 464 10.77 -6.02 -6.32
N ASN A 465 11.46 -5.06 -5.71
CA ASN A 465 11.21 -4.60 -4.34
C ASN A 465 10.45 -3.26 -4.27
N PHE A 466 10.44 -2.48 -5.34
CA PHE A 466 9.85 -1.14 -5.38
C PHE A 466 9.03 -0.96 -6.65
N SER A 467 7.82 -0.42 -6.54
CA SER A 467 7.02 -0.03 -7.70
C SER A 467 6.31 1.30 -7.47
N GLY A 468 6.10 2.09 -8.52
CA GLY A 468 5.50 3.42 -8.40
C GLY A 468 6.48 4.50 -7.92
N THR A 469 7.79 4.28 -8.12
CA THR A 469 8.87 5.19 -7.67
C THR A 469 8.81 6.60 -8.26
N GLN A 470 8.04 6.79 -9.33
CA GLN A 470 7.77 8.09 -9.97
C GLN A 470 6.27 8.46 -9.93
N THR A 471 5.54 7.98 -8.93
CA THR A 471 4.11 8.23 -8.77
C THR A 471 3.78 8.74 -7.35
N PRO A 472 2.54 9.20 -7.10
CA PRO A 472 2.12 9.62 -5.76
C PRO A 472 2.13 8.50 -4.71
N VAL A 473 2.17 7.23 -5.15
CA VAL A 473 2.16 6.05 -4.27
C VAL A 473 3.38 5.18 -4.56
N LEU A 474 4.25 5.03 -3.57
CA LEU A 474 5.34 4.06 -3.59
C LEU A 474 4.88 2.77 -2.90
N SER A 475 4.91 1.65 -3.61
CA SER A 475 4.75 0.32 -3.02
C SER A 475 6.10 -0.32 -2.79
N VAL A 476 6.32 -0.87 -1.59
CA VAL A 476 7.58 -1.45 -1.14
C VAL A 476 7.35 -2.87 -0.66
N LEU A 477 8.00 -3.85 -1.29
CA LEU A 477 8.10 -5.22 -0.79
C LEU A 477 9.17 -5.30 0.29
N VAL A 478 8.75 -5.61 1.51
CA VAL A 478 9.55 -5.47 2.73
C VAL A 478 10.55 -6.61 2.86
N ASN A 479 11.80 -6.30 3.17
CA ASN A 479 12.84 -7.28 3.44
C ASN A 479 13.72 -6.85 4.64
N LYS A 480 14.55 -7.77 5.14
CA LYS A 480 15.38 -7.56 6.34
C LYS A 480 16.30 -6.32 6.29
N ASN A 481 16.72 -5.88 5.09
CA ASN A 481 17.62 -4.74 4.93
C ASN A 481 16.88 -3.39 5.03
N LEU A 482 15.55 -3.41 5.12
CA LEU A 482 14.71 -2.21 5.17
C LEU A 482 14.29 -1.83 6.60
N ASN A 483 14.74 -2.56 7.63
CA ASN A 483 14.49 -2.12 9.01
C ASN A 483 15.14 -0.75 9.24
N ASN A 484 14.36 0.19 9.76
CA ASN A 484 14.70 1.61 9.92
C ASN A 484 15.06 2.36 8.63
N ALA A 485 14.88 1.76 7.44
CA ALA A 485 15.06 2.47 6.19
C ALA A 485 14.06 3.63 6.10
N LYS A 486 14.56 4.78 5.66
CA LYS A 486 13.83 6.03 5.54
C LYS A 486 13.49 6.30 4.08
N PHE A 487 12.30 6.81 3.84
CA PHE A 487 11.74 7.12 2.54
C PHE A 487 11.28 8.57 2.52
N ARG A 488 11.49 9.23 1.39
CA ARG A 488 10.91 10.54 1.10
C ARG A 488 10.66 10.67 -0.39
N CYS A 489 9.75 11.56 -0.77
CA CYS A 489 9.49 11.86 -2.16
C CYS A 489 9.97 13.27 -2.50
N LYS A 490 10.74 13.38 -3.57
CA LYS A 490 11.08 14.64 -4.21
C LYS A 490 10.02 14.92 -5.27
N THR A 491 9.30 16.02 -5.12
CA THR A 491 8.28 16.48 -6.07
C THR A 491 8.78 17.69 -6.83
N SER A 492 8.48 17.80 -8.11
CA SER A 492 8.91 18.93 -8.92
C SER A 492 7.86 19.41 -9.91
N ASN A 493 8.00 20.68 -10.32
CA ASN A 493 7.36 21.28 -11.47
C ASN A 493 8.32 22.29 -12.13
N GLU A 494 7.84 23.07 -13.10
CA GLU A 494 8.63 24.09 -13.81
C GLU A 494 9.06 25.29 -12.92
N PHE A 495 8.47 25.43 -11.73
CA PHE A 495 8.70 26.54 -10.80
C PHE A 495 9.54 26.15 -9.57
N GLY A 496 9.83 24.86 -9.37
CA GLY A 496 10.73 24.43 -8.29
C GLY A 496 10.51 22.99 -7.82
N GLU A 497 11.14 22.67 -6.70
CA GLU A 497 11.11 21.35 -6.08
C GLU A 497 10.64 21.45 -4.62
N LYS A 498 9.94 20.43 -4.15
CA LYS A 498 9.58 20.26 -2.75
C LYS A 498 9.83 18.82 -2.32
N ILE A 499 10.45 18.65 -1.16
CA ILE A 499 10.74 17.34 -0.57
C ILE A 499 9.70 17.07 0.52
N SER A 500 9.13 15.86 0.52
CA SER A 500 8.22 15.40 1.57
C SER A 500 8.93 15.29 2.92
N GLU A 501 8.14 15.12 3.98
CA GLU A 501 8.64 14.60 5.24
C GLU A 501 9.16 13.17 5.06
N VAL A 502 9.94 12.72 6.03
CA VAL A 502 10.57 11.39 6.03
C VAL A 502 9.65 10.40 6.72
N ALA A 503 9.30 9.34 6.00
CA ALA A 503 8.66 8.15 6.56
C ALA A 503 9.69 7.04 6.76
N LYS A 504 9.48 6.11 7.69
CA LYS A 504 10.36 4.94 7.88
C LYS A 504 9.56 3.65 7.96
N ILE A 505 10.25 2.53 7.71
CA ILE A 505 9.76 1.18 8.02
C ILE A 505 10.40 0.73 9.33
N VAL A 506 9.58 0.19 10.24
CA VAL A 506 10.04 -0.52 11.45
C VAL A 506 9.47 -1.93 11.39
N LEU A 507 10.36 -2.92 11.32
CA LEU A 507 9.96 -4.32 11.32
C LEU A 507 9.48 -4.72 12.71
N ASP A 508 8.52 -5.64 12.76
CA ASP A 508 8.16 -6.25 14.02
C ASP A 508 9.23 -7.26 14.47
N SER A 509 9.54 -7.25 15.76
CA SER A 509 10.58 -8.07 16.38
C SER A 509 10.23 -8.50 17.81
N ILE A 510 9.02 -8.19 18.27
CA ILE A 510 8.54 -8.52 19.60
C ILE A 510 7.69 -9.78 19.44
N ALA A 511 7.91 -10.77 20.29
CA ALA A 511 7.11 -11.98 20.28
C ALA A 511 5.80 -11.78 21.05
N PRO A 512 4.72 -12.50 20.67
CA PRO A 512 3.46 -12.52 21.40
C PRO A 512 3.63 -12.80 22.89
N VAL A 513 2.75 -12.24 23.71
CA VAL A 513 2.72 -12.45 25.16
C VAL A 513 1.44 -13.16 25.56
N PHE A 514 1.57 -14.24 26.34
CA PHE A 514 0.43 -14.90 26.96
C PHE A 514 -0.05 -14.06 28.16
N ASP A 515 -1.27 -13.52 28.07
CA ASP A 515 -1.84 -12.63 29.10
C ASP A 515 -2.37 -13.40 30.32
N SER A 516 -2.57 -14.72 30.18
CA SER A 516 -3.18 -15.58 31.18
C SER A 516 -2.20 -16.60 31.74
N VAL A 517 -2.20 -16.78 33.06
CA VAL A 517 -1.52 -17.90 33.71
C VAL A 517 -2.44 -19.11 33.62
N ILE A 518 -2.16 -20.07 32.74
CA ILE A 518 -2.80 -21.38 32.81
C ILE A 518 -2.26 -22.11 34.04
N THR A 519 -3.17 -22.57 34.90
CA THR A 519 -2.85 -23.44 36.03
C THR A 519 -3.04 -24.90 35.65
N ASP A 520 -2.39 -25.79 36.38
CA ASP A 520 -2.58 -27.24 36.21
C ASP A 520 -4.07 -27.61 36.21
N THR A 521 -4.47 -28.40 35.23
CA THR A 521 -5.88 -28.74 34.97
C THR A 521 -6.15 -30.18 35.38
N ILE A 522 -7.33 -30.44 35.98
CA ILE A 522 -7.78 -31.79 36.34
C ILE A 522 -8.74 -32.30 35.26
N VAL A 523 -8.55 -33.54 34.79
CA VAL A 523 -9.41 -34.19 33.80
C VAL A 523 -9.82 -35.57 34.29
N GLU A 524 -11.12 -35.87 34.21
CA GLU A 524 -11.69 -37.17 34.57
C GLU A 524 -11.34 -38.23 33.52
N VAL A 525 -10.97 -39.43 33.97
CA VAL A 525 -10.62 -40.57 33.10
C VAL A 525 -11.85 -41.41 32.73
N ASN A 526 -11.76 -42.10 31.59
CA ASN A 526 -12.80 -42.99 31.10
C ASN A 526 -12.71 -44.43 31.70
N GLU A 527 -13.52 -45.35 31.16
CA GLU A 527 -13.58 -46.77 31.54
C GLU A 527 -12.24 -47.53 31.42
N ASN A 528 -11.24 -46.97 30.75
CA ASN A 528 -9.90 -47.53 30.55
C ASN A 528 -8.78 -46.71 31.23
N CYS A 529 -9.09 -45.76 32.12
CA CYS A 529 -8.14 -44.78 32.70
C CYS A 529 -7.48 -43.83 31.71
N GLU A 530 -8.14 -43.60 30.60
CA GLU A 530 -7.66 -42.75 29.54
C GLU A 530 -8.48 -41.46 29.51
N ALA A 531 -7.81 -40.33 29.25
CA ALA A 531 -8.48 -39.09 28.91
C ALA A 531 -8.03 -38.61 27.52
N SER A 532 -8.91 -37.91 26.82
CA SER A 532 -8.58 -37.29 25.53
C SER A 532 -8.35 -35.79 25.72
N LEU A 533 -7.24 -35.28 25.18
CA LEU A 533 -6.92 -33.85 25.28
C LEU A 533 -7.96 -33.00 24.53
N LYS A 534 -8.51 -31.99 25.22
CA LYS A 534 -9.28 -30.93 24.58
C LYS A 534 -8.37 -29.95 23.83
N ASP A 535 -9.00 -29.02 23.12
CA ASP A 535 -8.32 -27.87 22.51
C ASP A 535 -8.14 -26.76 23.55
N TYR A 536 -6.90 -26.51 23.96
CA TYR A 536 -6.54 -25.46 24.91
C TYR A 536 -6.18 -24.14 24.23
N THR A 537 -6.07 -24.12 22.89
CA THR A 537 -5.71 -22.91 22.14
C THR A 537 -6.82 -21.85 22.17
N ALA A 538 -8.08 -22.29 22.30
CA ALA A 538 -9.24 -21.41 22.37
C ALA A 538 -9.51 -20.81 23.78
N GLU A 539 -8.80 -21.29 24.81
CA GLU A 539 -9.03 -20.91 26.21
C GLU A 539 -8.03 -19.87 26.73
N ILE A 540 -7.05 -19.49 25.91
CA ILE A 540 -5.97 -18.57 26.30
C ILE A 540 -6.05 -17.26 25.50
N LEU A 541 -5.80 -16.14 26.20
CA LEU A 541 -5.62 -14.85 25.57
C LEU A 541 -4.13 -14.61 25.35
N VAL A 542 -3.78 -14.33 24.10
CA VAL A 542 -2.45 -13.91 23.68
C VAL A 542 -2.58 -12.52 23.10
N THR A 543 -1.71 -11.62 23.50
CA THR A 543 -1.63 -10.27 22.92
C THR A 543 -0.28 -10.06 22.28
N ASP A 544 -0.26 -9.19 21.29
CA ASP A 544 0.95 -8.71 20.67
C ASP A 544 0.87 -7.19 20.52
N ASN A 545 2.00 -6.51 20.38
CA ASN A 545 2.05 -5.06 20.18
C ASN A 545 1.47 -4.61 18.84
N CYS A 546 1.38 -5.50 17.86
CA CYS A 546 1.10 -5.19 16.47
C CYS A 546 -0.02 -6.05 15.88
N ASP A 547 -0.09 -7.32 16.27
CA ASP A 547 -1.00 -8.30 15.69
C ASP A 547 -2.22 -8.58 16.57
N ASN A 548 -3.40 -8.58 15.96
CA ASN A 548 -4.65 -8.95 16.63
C ASN A 548 -5.01 -10.43 16.44
N ASP A 549 -4.53 -11.05 15.36
CA ASP A 549 -4.81 -12.44 14.99
C ASP A 549 -3.53 -13.27 15.15
N ILE A 550 -3.36 -13.93 16.30
CA ILE A 550 -2.15 -14.67 16.64
C ILE A 550 -2.40 -16.17 16.45
N ALA A 551 -1.51 -16.86 15.72
CA ALA A 551 -1.61 -18.28 15.49
C ALA A 551 -1.10 -19.07 16.71
N ILE A 552 -1.98 -19.84 17.35
CA ILE A 552 -1.63 -20.65 18.53
C ILE A 552 -1.67 -22.13 18.15
N THR A 553 -0.61 -22.86 18.49
CA THR A 553 -0.52 -24.31 18.28
C THR A 553 -0.33 -25.03 19.60
N GLN A 554 -0.83 -26.25 19.69
CA GLN A 554 -0.81 -27.10 20.88
C GLN A 554 -0.05 -28.41 20.60
N MET A 555 0.79 -28.84 21.55
CA MET A 555 1.45 -30.13 21.55
C MET A 555 1.41 -30.78 22.95
N PRO A 556 0.94 -32.04 23.09
CA PRO A 556 0.34 -32.91 22.07
C PRO A 556 -1.01 -32.39 21.53
N ALA A 557 -1.32 -32.69 20.27
CA ALA A 557 -2.50 -32.17 19.59
C ALA A 557 -3.82 -32.56 20.28
N MET A 558 -4.87 -31.78 20.07
CA MET A 558 -6.21 -32.13 20.54
C MET A 558 -6.60 -33.55 20.08
N GLY A 559 -7.29 -34.28 20.95
CA GLY A 559 -7.67 -35.67 20.71
C GLY A 559 -6.63 -36.71 21.14
N THR A 560 -5.40 -36.32 21.47
CA THR A 560 -4.37 -37.26 21.96
C THR A 560 -4.86 -37.95 23.25
N ILE A 561 -4.68 -39.27 23.32
CA ILE A 561 -5.04 -40.08 24.50
C ILE A 561 -3.89 -40.03 25.51
N ILE A 562 -4.21 -39.73 26.76
CA ILE A 562 -3.28 -39.67 27.89
C ILE A 562 -3.68 -40.66 28.99
N SER A 563 -2.69 -41.34 29.58
CA SER A 563 -2.90 -42.39 30.60
C SER A 563 -1.79 -42.49 31.65
N ASP A 564 -0.81 -41.58 31.64
CA ASP A 564 0.27 -41.52 32.64
C ASP A 564 0.14 -40.30 33.57
N GLU A 565 0.97 -40.27 34.61
CA GLU A 565 0.94 -39.23 35.64
C GLU A 565 1.62 -37.90 35.22
N LYS A 566 2.17 -37.79 33.99
CA LYS A 566 2.94 -36.61 33.55
C LYS A 566 2.58 -36.16 32.14
N ASN A 567 1.39 -35.58 32.01
CA ASN A 567 0.92 -34.98 30.76
C ASN A 567 1.28 -33.49 30.72
N ILE A 568 2.42 -33.14 30.12
CA ILE A 568 2.82 -31.73 29.89
C ILE A 568 2.27 -31.28 28.54
N ILE A 569 1.51 -30.20 28.54
CA ILE A 569 0.99 -29.54 27.35
C ILE A 569 1.79 -28.28 27.09
N LYS A 570 2.26 -28.12 25.84
CA LYS A 570 2.97 -26.94 25.35
C LYS A 570 2.09 -26.19 24.35
N LEU A 571 1.91 -24.90 24.60
CA LEU A 571 1.30 -23.97 23.65
C LEU A 571 2.38 -23.06 23.06
N VAL A 572 2.34 -22.87 21.74
CA VAL A 572 3.24 -21.96 21.02
C VAL A 572 2.39 -20.94 20.28
N ALA A 573 2.57 -19.66 20.60
CA ALA A 573 1.95 -18.55 19.90
C ALA A 573 2.94 -17.97 18.90
N THR A 574 2.50 -17.72 17.67
CA THR A 574 3.31 -17.13 16.59
C THR A 574 2.54 -15.97 15.96
N ASP A 575 3.18 -14.81 15.86
CA ASP A 575 2.63 -13.62 15.23
C ASP A 575 2.73 -13.68 13.69
N GLU A 576 2.24 -12.66 12.98
CA GLU A 576 2.32 -12.62 11.50
C GLU A 576 3.76 -12.34 11.00
N ALA A 577 4.61 -11.76 11.85
CA ALA A 577 6.01 -11.51 11.56
C ALA A 577 6.91 -12.75 11.75
N GLY A 578 6.38 -13.83 12.33
CA GLY A 578 7.06 -15.08 12.65
C GLY A 578 7.79 -15.09 14.00
N ASN A 579 7.61 -14.09 14.87
CA ASN A 579 8.09 -14.14 16.24
C ASN A 579 7.19 -15.08 17.06
N SER A 580 7.79 -15.83 17.99
CA SER A 580 7.06 -16.85 18.76
C SER A 580 7.42 -16.86 20.23
N SER A 581 6.44 -17.24 21.05
CA SER A 581 6.58 -17.50 22.48
C SER A 581 5.91 -18.81 22.85
N GLU A 582 6.30 -19.39 23.99
CA GLU A 582 5.80 -20.68 24.44
C GLU A 582 5.48 -20.68 25.94
N ILE A 583 4.46 -21.46 26.31
CA ILE A 583 4.07 -21.74 27.69
C ILE A 583 3.77 -23.23 27.86
N GLU A 584 4.05 -23.77 29.05
CA GLU A 584 3.81 -25.16 29.41
C GLU A 584 2.97 -25.24 30.70
N PHE A 585 2.07 -26.23 30.76
CA PHE A 585 1.29 -26.57 31.96
C PHE A 585 1.05 -28.09 32.03
N SER A 586 0.70 -28.61 33.21
CA SER A 586 0.46 -30.03 33.40
C SER A 586 -1.03 -30.38 33.53
N ILE A 587 -1.41 -31.57 33.06
CA ILE A 587 -2.73 -32.15 33.29
C ILE A 587 -2.60 -33.27 34.32
N LYS A 588 -3.41 -33.17 35.37
CA LYS A 588 -3.58 -34.21 36.37
C LYS A 588 -4.83 -35.03 36.03
N LEU A 589 -4.68 -36.35 35.96
CA LEU A 589 -5.80 -37.27 35.78
C LEU A 589 -6.46 -37.57 37.14
N GLU A 590 -7.78 -37.61 37.18
CA GLU A 590 -8.56 -37.97 38.37
C GLU A 590 -9.58 -39.06 38.00
N ASP A 591 -9.70 -40.06 38.88
CA ASP A 591 -10.72 -41.10 38.78
C ASP A 591 -11.72 -40.95 39.93
N ASN A 592 -12.99 -40.81 39.57
CA ASN A 592 -14.11 -40.60 40.48
C ASN A 592 -15.13 -41.76 40.43
N THR A 593 -14.84 -42.80 39.66
CA THR A 593 -15.73 -43.95 39.51
C THR A 593 -15.52 -44.87 40.71
N SER A 594 -16.60 -45.17 41.45
CA SER A 594 -16.49 -46.12 42.56
C SER A 594 -16.43 -47.57 42.07
N PRO A 595 -15.67 -48.45 42.73
CA PRO A 595 -15.54 -49.85 42.31
C PRO A 595 -16.86 -50.63 42.41
N GLU A 596 -16.97 -51.70 41.63
CA GLU A 596 -18.06 -52.67 41.72
C GLU A 596 -17.71 -53.83 42.67
N ILE A 597 -18.70 -54.30 43.44
CA ILE A 597 -18.58 -55.46 44.33
C ILE A 597 -19.95 -56.12 44.54
N LYS A 598 -20.00 -57.46 44.52
CA LYS A 598 -21.16 -58.25 44.96
C LYS A 598 -20.82 -59.15 46.14
N CYS A 599 -21.72 -59.20 47.11
CA CYS A 599 -21.63 -60.10 48.26
C CYS A 599 -22.42 -61.38 47.99
N VAL A 600 -22.00 -62.48 48.62
CA VAL A 600 -22.80 -63.71 48.67
C VAL A 600 -24.09 -63.49 49.49
N ASP A 601 -25.10 -64.33 49.24
CA ASP A 601 -26.37 -64.29 49.98
C ASP A 601 -26.19 -64.66 51.45
N SER A 602 -27.13 -64.23 52.28
CA SER A 602 -27.14 -64.56 53.73
C SER A 602 -27.43 -66.05 53.96
N VAL A 603 -26.73 -66.64 54.93
CA VAL A 603 -26.75 -68.10 55.17
C VAL A 603 -27.11 -68.45 56.61
N LEU A 604 -27.81 -69.58 56.78
CA LEU A 604 -28.15 -70.19 58.07
C LEU A 604 -27.36 -71.48 58.26
N ILE A 605 -26.64 -71.59 59.38
CA ILE A 605 -25.83 -72.75 59.75
C ILE A 605 -26.31 -73.31 61.08
N ASN A 606 -26.59 -74.62 61.15
CA ASN A 606 -26.96 -75.31 62.38
C ASN A 606 -25.76 -76.11 62.90
N LEU A 607 -25.40 -75.90 64.17
CA LEU A 607 -24.27 -76.60 64.79
C LEU A 607 -24.67 -77.96 65.35
N ASP A 608 -23.74 -78.93 65.26
CA ASP A 608 -23.89 -80.24 65.88
C ASP A 608 -23.87 -80.17 67.42
N GLN A 609 -24.43 -81.20 68.08
CA GLN A 609 -24.36 -81.33 69.53
C GLN A 609 -22.90 -81.26 70.01
N ASN A 610 -22.61 -80.30 70.90
CA ASN A 610 -21.29 -79.97 71.48
C ASN A 610 -20.39 -78.99 70.69
N GLN A 611 -20.87 -78.37 69.61
CA GLN A 611 -20.20 -77.23 68.97
C GLN A 611 -20.74 -75.87 69.45
N ASN A 612 -19.86 -74.87 69.58
CA ASN A 612 -20.20 -73.51 70.03
C ASN A 612 -19.89 -72.40 69.00
N PHE A 613 -19.26 -72.74 67.87
CA PHE A 613 -18.91 -71.82 66.78
C PHE A 613 -18.82 -72.58 65.44
N TYR A 614 -18.99 -71.87 64.32
CA TYR A 614 -18.67 -72.34 62.97
C TYR A 614 -17.30 -71.81 62.54
N THR A 615 -16.49 -72.62 61.84
CA THR A 615 -15.21 -72.17 61.26
C THR A 615 -15.35 -72.06 59.75
N VAL A 616 -15.02 -70.90 59.18
CA VAL A 616 -14.98 -70.70 57.72
C VAL A 616 -13.91 -71.59 57.09
N THR A 617 -14.27 -72.35 56.07
CA THR A 617 -13.45 -73.44 55.50
C THR A 617 -12.67 -73.04 54.25
N GLY A 618 -13.09 -71.97 53.56
CA GLY A 618 -12.52 -71.46 52.33
C GLY A 618 -13.02 -70.04 52.03
N THR A 619 -13.53 -69.85 50.82
CA THR A 619 -13.98 -68.56 50.28
C THR A 619 -15.51 -68.45 50.28
N GLU A 620 -16.22 -69.26 51.07
CA GLU A 620 -17.68 -69.35 51.03
C GLU A 620 -18.41 -68.06 51.39
N PHE A 621 -17.71 -67.09 52.00
CA PHE A 621 -18.23 -65.78 52.39
C PHE A 621 -17.47 -64.61 51.74
N ASP A 622 -16.54 -64.90 50.83
CA ASP A 622 -15.76 -63.87 50.14
C ASP A 622 -16.62 -63.22 49.04
N PRO A 623 -16.43 -61.91 48.74
CA PRO A 623 -17.19 -61.21 47.72
C PRO A 623 -16.71 -61.59 46.31
N PHE A 624 -17.54 -61.35 45.30
CA PHE A 624 -17.28 -61.68 43.90
C PHE A 624 -17.69 -60.53 42.96
N ASP A 625 -17.40 -60.67 41.66
CA ASP A 625 -17.61 -59.62 40.63
C ASP A 625 -17.00 -58.28 41.07
N ILE A 626 -15.71 -58.30 41.42
CA ILE A 626 -14.97 -57.09 41.84
C ILE A 626 -14.25 -56.53 40.62
N SER A 627 -14.59 -55.31 40.22
CA SER A 627 -13.98 -54.62 39.08
C SER A 627 -14.05 -53.11 39.25
N ASP A 628 -13.13 -52.43 38.58
CA ASP A 628 -13.04 -50.98 38.52
C ASP A 628 -12.32 -50.59 37.21
N ASN A 629 -12.61 -49.40 36.66
CA ASN A 629 -11.99 -48.89 35.45
C ASN A 629 -10.49 -48.66 35.62
N CYS A 630 -10.04 -48.23 36.80
CA CYS A 630 -8.64 -47.98 37.14
C CYS A 630 -8.00 -48.94 38.12
N GLY A 631 -8.74 -49.99 38.44
CA GLY A 631 -8.23 -51.15 39.13
C GLY A 631 -8.34 -51.00 40.64
N ILE A 632 -8.23 -52.15 41.30
CA ILE A 632 -8.53 -52.26 42.72
C ILE A 632 -7.26 -52.13 43.54
N ALA A 633 -7.24 -51.20 44.49
CA ALA A 633 -6.14 -51.05 45.44
C ALA A 633 -6.26 -52.01 46.63
N SER A 634 -7.47 -52.18 47.18
CA SER A 634 -7.65 -53.02 48.36
C SER A 634 -9.06 -53.61 48.51
N ILE A 635 -9.13 -54.77 49.16
CA ILE A 635 -10.36 -55.47 49.56
C ILE A 635 -10.23 -55.80 51.04
N SER A 636 -11.21 -55.45 51.85
CA SER A 636 -11.20 -55.67 53.31
C SER A 636 -12.59 -56.00 53.86
N ASN A 637 -12.67 -56.49 55.10
CA ASN A 637 -13.93 -56.73 55.81
C ASN A 637 -13.89 -56.28 57.27
N ASN A 638 -15.07 -56.08 57.87
CA ASN A 638 -15.22 -55.64 59.26
C ASN A 638 -14.89 -56.70 60.36
N VAL A 639 -14.64 -57.96 60.00
CA VAL A 639 -14.34 -59.04 60.95
C VAL A 639 -12.84 -59.07 61.28
N ASN A 640 -11.99 -59.11 60.25
CA ASN A 640 -10.55 -59.26 60.42
C ASN A 640 -9.70 -58.26 59.62
N ASN A 641 -10.32 -57.33 58.90
CA ASN A 641 -9.65 -56.34 58.03
C ASN A 641 -8.77 -56.94 56.94
N THR A 642 -9.06 -58.15 56.47
CA THR A 642 -8.32 -58.82 55.38
C THR A 642 -9.22 -59.09 54.16
N SER A 643 -8.64 -59.56 53.07
CA SER A 643 -9.36 -59.90 51.83
C SER A 643 -9.97 -61.31 51.82
N GLY A 644 -10.14 -61.95 52.99
CA GLY A 644 -10.68 -63.30 53.10
C GLY A 644 -11.09 -63.66 54.52
N LEU A 645 -11.98 -64.64 54.68
CA LEU A 645 -12.47 -65.07 56.00
C LEU A 645 -12.05 -66.50 56.40
N LYS A 646 -11.21 -67.16 55.61
CA LYS A 646 -10.79 -68.54 55.88
C LYS A 646 -10.20 -68.71 57.29
N ASN A 647 -10.68 -69.72 58.02
CA ASN A 647 -10.39 -70.05 59.41
C ASN A 647 -10.97 -69.11 60.48
N GLU A 648 -11.74 -68.08 60.10
CA GLU A 648 -12.47 -67.27 61.08
C GLU A 648 -13.55 -68.08 61.78
N LYS A 649 -13.79 -67.78 63.07
CA LYS A 649 -14.74 -68.51 63.91
C LYS A 649 -15.92 -67.63 64.28
N PHE A 650 -17.12 -68.02 63.84
CA PHE A 650 -18.36 -67.32 64.14
C PHE A 650 -19.12 -68.01 65.27
N PRO A 651 -19.44 -67.32 66.39
CA PRO A 651 -20.18 -67.89 67.50
C PRO A 651 -21.68 -68.06 67.17
N ILE A 652 -22.40 -68.81 68.01
CA ILE A 652 -23.87 -68.88 67.97
C ILE A 652 -24.47 -67.47 68.00
N GLY A 653 -25.40 -67.18 67.10
CA GLY A 653 -26.00 -65.87 66.91
C GLY A 653 -25.85 -65.35 65.49
N THR A 654 -26.07 -64.04 65.32
CA THR A 654 -26.00 -63.36 64.03
C THR A 654 -24.66 -62.65 63.89
N THR A 655 -23.92 -62.92 62.81
CA THR A 655 -22.72 -62.17 62.42
C THR A 655 -22.98 -61.44 61.12
N THR A 656 -22.80 -60.11 61.10
CA THR A 656 -22.90 -59.29 59.88
C THR A 656 -21.50 -59.02 59.35
N ILE A 657 -21.24 -59.47 58.13
CA ILE A 657 -19.98 -59.26 57.42
C ILE A 657 -20.21 -58.12 56.43
N VAL A 658 -19.39 -57.08 56.52
CA VAL A 658 -19.36 -55.96 55.58
C VAL A 658 -18.04 -56.01 54.85
N TRP A 659 -18.10 -56.15 53.53
CA TRP A 659 -16.95 -56.08 52.63
C TRP A 659 -16.83 -54.67 52.07
N THR A 660 -15.60 -54.14 52.04
CA THR A 660 -15.26 -52.82 51.50
C THR A 660 -14.13 -52.96 50.49
N VAL A 661 -14.35 -52.44 49.29
CA VAL A 661 -13.38 -52.39 48.19
C VAL A 661 -13.01 -50.93 47.94
N LYS A 662 -11.71 -50.66 47.79
CA LYS A 662 -11.19 -49.36 47.35
C LYS A 662 -10.37 -49.50 46.07
N ASP A 663 -10.54 -48.55 45.16
CA ASP A 663 -9.66 -48.40 43.99
C ASP A 663 -8.36 -47.65 44.34
N TYR A 664 -7.50 -47.40 43.33
CA TYR A 664 -6.26 -46.63 43.50
C TYR A 664 -6.46 -45.11 43.66
N ALA A 665 -7.67 -44.61 43.40
CA ALA A 665 -8.07 -43.23 43.62
C ALA A 665 -8.78 -43.01 44.97
N ASP A 666 -8.78 -44.02 45.85
CA ASP A 666 -9.46 -44.06 47.14
C ASP A 666 -11.00 -43.98 47.07
N ASN A 667 -11.64 -44.21 45.90
CA ASN A 667 -13.10 -44.37 45.86
C ASN A 667 -13.51 -45.73 46.46
N GLU A 668 -14.61 -45.75 47.21
CA GLU A 668 -15.01 -46.92 48.00
C GLU A 668 -16.40 -47.44 47.65
N LYS A 669 -16.55 -48.77 47.66
CA LYS A 669 -17.85 -49.45 47.64
C LYS A 669 -17.91 -50.54 48.69
N SER A 670 -19.08 -50.70 49.31
CA SER A 670 -19.30 -51.75 50.30
C SER A 670 -20.56 -52.57 50.02
N CYS A 671 -20.52 -53.85 50.40
CA CYS A 671 -21.68 -54.74 50.43
C CYS A 671 -21.69 -55.54 51.74
N SER A 672 -22.84 -56.12 52.11
CA SER A 672 -22.96 -56.86 53.37
C SER A 672 -23.71 -58.18 53.22
N MET A 673 -23.33 -59.18 54.01
CA MET A 673 -24.04 -60.44 54.18
C MET A 673 -24.26 -60.77 55.65
N VAL A 674 -25.17 -61.70 55.94
CA VAL A 674 -25.47 -62.17 57.30
C VAL A 674 -25.26 -63.68 57.43
N VAL A 675 -24.53 -64.10 58.46
CA VAL A 675 -24.39 -65.50 58.87
C VAL A 675 -25.15 -65.71 60.18
N LEU A 676 -26.17 -66.56 60.18
CA LEU A 676 -26.94 -66.94 61.37
C LEU A 676 -26.55 -68.34 61.83
N ILE A 677 -26.12 -68.48 63.09
CA ILE A 677 -25.67 -69.76 63.68
C ILE A 677 -26.59 -70.16 64.83
N ASN A 678 -27.26 -71.31 64.70
CA ASN A 678 -28.22 -71.82 65.69
C ASN A 678 -27.71 -73.06 66.44
N LYS A 679 -28.17 -73.21 67.69
CA LYS A 679 -27.93 -74.38 68.56
C LYS A 679 -29.12 -75.35 68.52
N ALA A 680 -28.88 -76.64 68.30
CA ALA A 680 -29.93 -77.66 68.37
C ALA A 680 -30.33 -78.00 69.83
N THR A 681 -31.63 -78.01 70.15
CA THR A 681 -32.20 -78.38 71.48
C THR A 681 -33.12 -79.60 71.40
N GLY A 682 -32.76 -80.73 72.03
CA GLY A 682 -33.64 -81.90 72.22
C GLY A 682 -34.47 -81.83 73.52
N THR A 683 -35.65 -82.48 73.57
CA THR A 683 -36.59 -82.43 74.71
C THR A 683 -36.46 -83.64 75.66
N ASN A 684 -36.24 -83.38 76.95
CA ASN A 684 -35.93 -84.36 78.03
C ASN A 684 -37.13 -85.11 78.66
N VAL A 685 -38.29 -85.24 78.00
CA VAL A 685 -39.52 -85.78 78.63
C VAL A 685 -39.99 -87.09 77.98
N LEU A 686 -39.21 -88.17 78.10
CA LEU A 686 -39.55 -89.48 77.50
C LEU A 686 -39.66 -90.67 78.48
N ASN A 687 -39.35 -90.52 79.77
CA ASN A 687 -39.34 -91.66 80.70
C ASN A 687 -40.33 -91.44 81.86
N ARG A 688 -41.22 -92.42 82.07
CA ARG A 688 -42.10 -92.59 83.24
C ARG A 688 -41.65 -93.85 84.00
N GLU A 689 -42.10 -94.05 85.25
CA GLU A 689 -41.75 -95.25 86.04
C GLU A 689 -42.12 -96.55 85.30
N ASP A 690 -43.28 -96.55 84.62
CA ASP A 690 -43.85 -97.74 83.99
C ASP A 690 -43.46 -97.89 82.50
N ILE A 691 -43.00 -96.82 81.81
CA ILE A 691 -42.58 -96.84 80.39
C ILE A 691 -41.37 -95.94 80.13
N LYS A 692 -40.34 -96.48 79.47
CA LYS A 692 -39.13 -95.75 79.02
C LYS A 692 -38.99 -95.79 77.50
N ILE A 693 -38.55 -94.67 76.90
CA ILE A 693 -38.39 -94.50 75.45
C ILE A 693 -37.07 -93.82 75.11
N PHE A 694 -36.25 -94.43 74.24
CA PHE A 694 -34.94 -93.90 73.82
C PHE A 694 -34.42 -94.53 72.52
N PRO A 695 -33.47 -93.91 71.81
CA PRO A 695 -33.00 -92.54 71.99
C PRO A 695 -34.04 -91.51 71.51
N ASN A 696 -34.02 -90.30 72.08
CA ASN A 696 -34.73 -89.14 71.55
C ASN A 696 -33.78 -87.93 71.52
N PRO A 697 -33.43 -87.36 70.36
CA PRO A 697 -33.93 -87.68 69.01
C PRO A 697 -33.54 -89.09 68.52
N VAL A 698 -34.39 -89.70 67.70
CA VAL A 698 -34.18 -91.02 67.10
C VAL A 698 -33.80 -90.87 65.63
N LYS A 699 -32.72 -91.50 65.17
CA LYS A 699 -32.36 -91.52 63.74
C LYS A 699 -33.07 -92.62 62.97
N SER A 700 -33.18 -93.82 63.54
CA SER A 700 -33.76 -94.97 62.82
C SER A 700 -34.53 -95.94 63.70
N LYS A 701 -34.09 -96.25 64.92
CA LYS A 701 -34.78 -97.22 65.80
C LYS A 701 -35.10 -96.62 67.16
N LEU A 702 -36.37 -96.70 67.55
CA LEU A 702 -36.86 -96.24 68.85
C LEU A 702 -37.15 -97.43 69.75
N HIS A 703 -36.46 -97.52 70.88
CA HIS A 703 -36.64 -98.57 71.87
C HIS A 703 -37.68 -98.16 72.92
N ILE A 704 -38.58 -99.08 73.25
CA ILE A 704 -39.66 -98.89 74.21
C ILE A 704 -39.64 -100.05 75.19
N ILE A 705 -39.56 -99.72 76.48
CA ILE A 705 -39.53 -100.67 77.60
C ILE A 705 -40.72 -100.38 78.50
N ALA A 706 -41.65 -101.32 78.65
CA ALA A 706 -42.77 -101.25 79.59
C ALA A 706 -42.53 -102.20 80.77
N SER A 707 -42.59 -101.69 82.00
CA SER A 707 -42.37 -102.48 83.22
C SER A 707 -43.71 -102.79 83.89
N GLY A 708 -44.08 -104.07 83.98
CA GLY A 708 -45.24 -104.53 84.75
C GLY A 708 -46.58 -104.64 84.02
N SER A 709 -46.63 -104.44 82.70
CA SER A 709 -47.80 -104.75 81.85
C SER A 709 -47.42 -104.81 80.37
N ALA A 710 -47.95 -105.81 79.64
CA ALA A 710 -47.73 -105.92 78.20
C ALA A 710 -48.39 -104.76 77.43
N ILE A 711 -47.66 -104.26 76.42
CA ILE A 711 -48.16 -103.25 75.49
C ILE A 711 -49.10 -103.96 74.50
N LYS A 712 -50.37 -103.54 74.47
CA LYS A 712 -51.40 -104.10 73.58
C LYS A 712 -51.42 -103.40 72.23
N LYS A 713 -51.22 -102.08 72.23
CA LYS A 713 -51.32 -101.26 71.03
C LYS A 713 -50.44 -100.03 71.11
N MET A 714 -49.76 -99.71 70.03
CA MET A 714 -49.05 -98.46 69.84
C MET A 714 -49.52 -97.76 68.58
N THR A 715 -49.71 -96.45 68.66
CA THR A 715 -50.06 -95.62 67.51
C THR A 715 -49.15 -94.41 67.48
N ILE A 716 -48.47 -94.20 66.35
CA ILE A 716 -47.68 -93.00 66.09
C ILE A 716 -48.53 -92.03 65.29
N TYR A 717 -48.63 -90.80 65.76
CA TYR A 717 -49.33 -89.71 65.11
C TYR A 717 -48.34 -88.66 64.61
N SER A 718 -48.68 -88.04 63.48
CA SER A 718 -48.12 -86.73 63.14
C SER A 718 -48.56 -85.68 64.17
N LEU A 719 -47.89 -84.53 64.21
CA LEU A 719 -48.36 -83.38 64.98
C LEU A 719 -49.75 -82.88 64.57
N SER A 720 -50.17 -83.14 63.33
CA SER A 720 -51.52 -82.85 62.83
C SER A 720 -52.57 -83.86 63.29
N GLY A 721 -52.20 -84.86 64.12
CA GLY A 721 -53.13 -85.83 64.69
C GLY A 721 -53.50 -87.00 63.77
N VAL A 722 -52.85 -87.13 62.61
CA VAL A 722 -53.06 -88.25 61.68
C VAL A 722 -52.26 -89.46 62.18
N ALA A 723 -52.92 -90.62 62.32
CA ALA A 723 -52.24 -91.86 62.65
C ALA A 723 -51.38 -92.33 61.47
N ILE A 724 -50.06 -92.35 61.65
CA ILE A 724 -49.08 -92.72 60.62
C ILE A 724 -48.83 -94.22 60.63
N GLN A 725 -48.69 -94.78 61.82
CA GLN A 725 -48.43 -96.20 61.99
C GLN A 725 -49.11 -96.71 63.25
N GLU A 726 -49.76 -97.86 63.12
CA GLU A 726 -50.41 -98.55 64.22
C GLU A 726 -49.86 -99.97 64.31
N ILE A 727 -49.52 -100.40 65.52
CA ILE A 727 -48.88 -101.68 65.79
C ILE A 727 -49.59 -102.33 66.97
N ALA A 728 -50.19 -103.49 66.75
CA ALA A 728 -50.77 -104.34 67.80
C ALA A 728 -49.73 -105.38 68.25
N LEU A 729 -49.52 -105.50 69.56
CA LEU A 729 -48.52 -106.40 70.16
C LEU A 729 -49.05 -106.96 71.48
N ASP A 730 -48.35 -107.93 72.04
CA ASP A 730 -48.57 -108.40 73.41
C ASP A 730 -47.21 -108.71 74.06
N LYS A 731 -46.40 -107.66 74.22
CA LYS A 731 -45.02 -107.75 74.74
C LYS A 731 -44.69 -106.55 75.63
N GLU A 732 -43.78 -106.74 76.59
CA GLU A 732 -43.31 -105.67 77.49
C GLU A 732 -42.26 -104.77 76.84
N ASN A 733 -41.37 -105.32 76.01
CA ASN A 733 -40.27 -104.58 75.39
C ASN A 733 -40.30 -104.73 73.86
N THR A 734 -40.12 -103.63 73.14
CA THR A 734 -40.14 -103.61 71.67
C THR A 734 -39.26 -102.50 71.11
N GLU A 735 -38.89 -102.64 69.84
CA GLU A 735 -38.31 -101.55 69.04
C GLU A 735 -39.24 -101.20 67.88
N ILE A 736 -39.23 -99.92 67.48
CA ILE A 736 -39.92 -99.43 66.28
C ILE A 736 -38.86 -98.92 65.30
N ASP A 737 -38.90 -99.42 64.07
CA ASP A 737 -38.13 -98.89 62.96
C ASP A 737 -38.84 -97.67 62.35
N LEU A 738 -38.15 -96.55 62.40
CA LEU A 738 -38.57 -95.24 61.93
C LEU A 738 -37.69 -94.73 60.79
N SER A 739 -36.84 -95.57 60.19
CA SER A 739 -35.95 -95.20 59.08
C SER A 739 -36.67 -94.54 57.90
N ARG A 740 -37.94 -94.89 57.67
CA ARG A 740 -38.78 -94.35 56.60
C ARG A 740 -39.56 -93.09 56.99
N PHE A 741 -39.45 -92.64 58.23
CA PHE A 741 -40.12 -91.42 58.70
C PHE A 741 -39.26 -90.21 58.32
N ASN A 742 -39.91 -89.16 57.85
CA ASN A 742 -39.24 -87.88 57.59
C ASN A 742 -38.78 -87.26 58.91
N HIS A 743 -37.74 -86.40 58.83
CA HIS A 743 -37.29 -85.60 59.97
C HIS A 743 -38.47 -84.78 60.54
N GLY A 744 -38.71 -84.85 61.84
CA GLY A 744 -39.86 -84.17 62.44
C GLY A 744 -40.27 -84.68 63.82
N LEU A 745 -41.16 -83.93 64.48
CA LEU A 745 -41.71 -84.27 65.79
C LEU A 745 -42.96 -85.15 65.64
N TYR A 746 -43.00 -86.25 66.37
CA TYR A 746 -44.09 -87.23 66.36
C TYR A 746 -44.65 -87.47 67.75
N VAL A 747 -45.91 -87.91 67.82
CA VAL A 747 -46.59 -88.28 69.06
C VAL A 747 -46.79 -89.79 69.09
N LEU A 748 -46.23 -90.47 70.08
CA LEU A 748 -46.39 -91.89 70.30
C LEU A 748 -47.40 -92.14 71.42
N ARG A 749 -48.51 -92.78 71.08
CA ARG A 749 -49.53 -93.26 72.03
C ARG A 749 -49.33 -94.74 72.27
N ILE A 750 -49.19 -95.15 73.53
CA ILE A 750 -48.99 -96.55 73.94
C ILE A 750 -50.15 -96.95 74.85
N GLN A 751 -50.80 -98.06 74.56
CA GLN A 751 -51.94 -98.59 75.32
C GLN A 751 -51.58 -99.95 75.90
N THR A 752 -51.66 -100.08 77.23
CA THR A 752 -51.55 -101.33 77.98
C THR A 752 -52.94 -101.76 78.47
N GLU A 753 -53.05 -102.89 79.18
CA GLU A 753 -54.34 -103.35 79.75
C GLU A 753 -54.94 -102.35 80.76
N ALA A 754 -54.10 -101.62 81.49
CA ALA A 754 -54.54 -100.73 82.57
C ALA A 754 -54.48 -99.23 82.23
N LYS A 755 -53.56 -98.79 81.34
CA LYS A 755 -53.26 -97.37 81.14
C LYS A 755 -52.95 -97.03 79.68
N VAL A 756 -53.11 -95.76 79.33
CA VAL A 756 -52.65 -95.18 78.06
C VAL A 756 -51.59 -94.11 78.36
N TYR A 757 -50.47 -94.18 77.65
CA TYR A 757 -49.36 -93.24 77.72
C TYR A 757 -49.23 -92.48 76.40
N ILE A 758 -48.80 -91.23 76.49
CA ILE A 758 -48.54 -90.39 75.32
C ILE A 758 -47.17 -89.73 75.51
N PHE A 759 -46.31 -89.89 74.51
CA PHE A 759 -44.96 -89.35 74.46
C PHE A 759 -44.75 -88.55 73.18
N LYS A 760 -43.85 -87.55 73.22
CA LYS A 760 -43.40 -86.83 72.03
C LYS A 760 -41.95 -87.22 71.77
N PHE A 761 -41.61 -87.62 70.55
CA PHE A 761 -40.24 -87.91 70.15
C PHE A 761 -39.92 -87.23 68.81
N LEU A 762 -38.66 -86.83 68.64
CA LEU A 762 -38.11 -86.19 67.44
C LEU A 762 -37.41 -87.25 66.59
N LYS A 763 -37.83 -87.39 65.33
CA LYS A 763 -37.08 -88.10 64.29
C LYS A 763 -36.03 -87.14 63.75
N ASP A 764 -34.77 -87.45 64.02
CA ASP A 764 -33.59 -86.77 63.47
C ASP A 764 -33.10 -87.45 62.20
#